data_AF-A0A3D9XT51-F1
#
_entry.id   AF-A0A3D9XT51-F1
#
_cell.length_a   1.000
_cell.length_b   1.000
_cell.length_c   1.000
_cell.angle_alpha   90.00
_cell.angle_beta   90.00
_cell.angle_gamma   90.00
#
_symmetry.space_group_name_H-M   'P 1'
#
loop_
_entity.id
_entity.type
_entity.pdbx_description
1 polymer ?
#
loop_
_entity_poly.entity_id
_entity_poly.type
_entity_poly.pdbx_seq_one_letter_code
_entity_poly.pdbx_strand_id
1 'polypeptide(L)'
;MPWGILAPDTVISQRRQQNLGLAAAVRHFNDRAVPGLGGMWFPMPLLWSVLAVSIAEELARPALPVGNAVEALMMRAAKDGPADRRVRGARKMHGLSDWSFQNLTRRGTYVVQPIRMAMVQPLVALGFVRGSRYGAFRIHDAGRQMLALPVIKECHALLAGWARGDRPHGLADLSKRLSPVAPVPEEVRKLIRARLLDGDDSGATRRRNLVALGTGPSTAQLGSPDPLPGIDPAHWIDLRAGAAFIDLRDAALKVLARIEQVLLQRRDASRPARLSPQEAERETGTQLEELRRIAGAFGARIDAAAEPVSRAFLAQILTLSPERLLQVLAERDGTVVIRRGDHLALGPAAGDPVADDDADAGSQPVNDAAFAPQLFRLYNLHCLATAAGAGQSRMPRCHGAGDRLMHTTLYTLFMPPEGCFGDFGLFCGFTATPQVLGQIRRSFTGEMARPVLAAFIHPTVNAVSDIPGLAWMWMRKDGYNLLHAKVALLGFRRQGGDGYVIRLAVSTGNWTQDPLTDSIDLFWSVDVDSTAADPQDVADLHAAWAMFDWLRARADCSLVERDYDGERPDDRLRSALASLPPTRRTPRFIDSRAQALNAQVVERLGSASKADRLILGSGYFEAEGEDGGVPERLRMALLQRKLLRQDARLDLFLNPQSCQGLAPRAQVLENAGWTMRRAMSDLHGPDARLHAKFALLARGDRQASGRIYLGSGNLSRAGFETAANAGGNLEAGVVVDLPEGLDWHGRKGIRRLLPIQFDDTVAPSALQAGEDFTRPEEPDSPPPVSWLIWHQGMLSAPGDLAVAVLGPDGADLATPCPWPAPAPAIITLAQGGWRLQVIAEGVLVIPPPPEMTVEDVLAGLGSFPEPPDRDRPEDGPEGGEAMADAADAPGAPPATYAIRRMMGLLVRLGETQAGIDPRDWQRWCRELRQNLCAIAAQEQAMLGFFRSAGANPLPVLADPRLCPDGADLALLDAALAAVAAAWNLDDCPSLWIEEAA
;
A
#
# COMPACT_ATOMS: atom_id res chain seq x y z
N MET A 1 -16.32 -12.95 13.03
CA MET A 1 -16.43 -12.77 14.50
C MET A 1 -16.24 -11.28 14.78
N PRO A 2 -17.02 -10.67 15.69
CA PRO A 2 -16.94 -9.24 15.96
C PRO A 2 -15.70 -8.83 16.76
N TRP A 3 -14.91 -9.77 17.27
CA TRP A 3 -13.64 -9.50 17.95
C TRP A 3 -12.65 -10.66 17.78
N GLY A 4 -11.37 -10.38 17.99
CA GLY A 4 -10.30 -11.36 17.93
C GLY A 4 -8.92 -10.70 17.93
N ILE A 5 -7.92 -11.46 17.49
CA ILE A 5 -6.54 -10.98 17.32
C ILE A 5 -6.42 -10.28 15.97
N LEU A 6 -5.83 -9.09 15.93
CA LEU A 6 -5.42 -8.44 14.69
C LEU A 6 -4.34 -9.27 14.00
N ALA A 7 -4.54 -9.60 12.73
CA ALA A 7 -3.51 -10.27 11.96
C ALA A 7 -2.44 -9.26 11.49
N PRO A 8 -1.17 -9.68 11.40
CA PRO A 8 -0.15 -8.93 10.69
C PRO A 8 -0.59 -8.65 9.26
N ASP A 9 -0.16 -7.52 8.72
CA ASP A 9 -0.42 -7.13 7.34
C ASP A 9 0.82 -6.48 6.75
N THR A 10 0.95 -6.58 5.43
CA THR A 10 1.98 -5.82 4.74
C THR A 10 1.54 -4.37 4.71
N VAL A 11 2.29 -3.51 5.41
CA VAL A 11 2.25 -2.09 5.10
C VAL A 11 2.58 -1.94 3.63
N ILE A 12 1.67 -1.34 2.85
CA ILE A 12 1.98 -0.97 1.46
C ILE A 12 3.06 0.10 1.56
N SER A 13 4.32 -0.34 1.51
CA SER A 13 5.46 0.55 1.37
C SER A 13 5.21 1.40 0.14
N GLN A 14 5.43 2.72 0.25
CA GLN A 14 5.69 3.45 -0.97
C GLN A 14 6.95 2.81 -1.55
N ARG A 15 6.84 2.24 -2.76
CA ARG A 15 7.94 1.45 -3.32
C ARG A 15 9.22 2.30 -3.26
N ARG A 16 10.24 1.79 -2.56
CA ARG A 16 11.60 2.32 -2.63
C ARG A 16 12.02 2.26 -4.09
N GLN A 17 11.88 3.37 -4.82
CA GLN A 17 12.12 3.36 -6.26
C GLN A 17 13.60 3.21 -6.53
N GLN A 18 14.43 4.00 -5.80
CA GLN A 18 15.90 3.98 -5.81
C GLN A 18 16.51 3.70 -7.20
N ASN A 19 15.85 4.19 -8.25
CA ASN A 19 16.25 3.98 -9.64
C ASN A 19 17.08 5.17 -10.15
N LEU A 20 17.18 6.25 -9.35
CA LEU A 20 17.88 7.50 -9.63
C LEU A 20 17.47 8.15 -10.96
N GLY A 21 16.29 7.85 -11.51
CA GLY A 21 15.91 8.24 -12.87
C GLY A 21 16.85 7.66 -13.95
N LEU A 22 17.51 6.53 -13.67
CA LEU A 22 18.47 5.86 -14.56
C LEU A 22 17.89 4.60 -15.21
N ALA A 23 16.60 4.32 -15.02
CA ALA A 23 15.95 3.12 -15.53
C ALA A 23 16.18 2.95 -17.04
N ALA A 24 15.99 4.01 -17.84
CA ALA A 24 16.18 3.94 -19.30
C ALA A 24 17.61 3.47 -19.71
N ALA A 25 18.65 3.97 -19.05
CA ALA A 25 20.03 3.54 -19.29
C ALA A 25 20.27 2.08 -18.86
N VAL A 26 19.73 1.69 -17.71
CA VAL A 26 19.78 0.29 -17.24
C VAL A 26 19.11 -0.65 -18.25
N ARG A 27 17.94 -0.27 -18.79
CA ARG A 27 17.24 -1.01 -19.85
C ARG A 27 18.10 -1.10 -21.11
N HIS A 28 18.64 0.03 -21.57
CA HIS A 28 19.48 0.11 -22.76
C HIS A 28 20.66 -0.86 -22.70
N PHE A 29 21.42 -0.85 -21.60
CA PHE A 29 22.58 -1.74 -21.45
C PHE A 29 22.20 -3.22 -21.33
N ASN A 30 21.12 -3.53 -20.63
CA ASN A 30 20.62 -4.91 -20.55
C ASN A 30 20.09 -5.41 -21.92
N ASP A 31 19.44 -4.55 -22.71
CA ASP A 31 19.00 -4.83 -24.07
C ASP A 31 20.19 -5.03 -25.02
N ARG A 32 21.23 -4.20 -24.93
CA ARG A 32 22.43 -4.38 -25.76
C ARG A 32 23.24 -5.62 -25.36
N ALA A 33 23.28 -5.94 -24.07
CA ALA A 33 23.96 -7.12 -23.55
C ALA A 33 23.31 -8.41 -24.06
N VAL A 34 21.99 -8.55 -23.91
CA VAL A 34 21.23 -9.71 -24.40
C VAL A 34 19.93 -9.25 -25.07
N PRO A 35 19.97 -8.96 -26.38
CA PRO A 35 18.84 -8.38 -27.10
C PRO A 35 17.58 -9.24 -27.06
N GLY A 36 16.42 -8.62 -26.90
CA GLY A 36 15.11 -9.26 -27.02
C GLY A 36 14.75 -10.27 -25.92
N LEU A 37 15.58 -10.43 -24.88
CA LEU A 37 15.37 -11.42 -23.82
C LEU A 37 14.50 -10.92 -22.65
N GLY A 38 14.37 -9.59 -22.45
CA GLY A 38 13.69 -9.02 -21.29
C GLY A 38 14.09 -9.67 -19.97
N GLY A 39 13.13 -9.89 -19.08
CA GLY A 39 13.32 -10.65 -17.85
C GLY A 39 13.09 -12.16 -18.00
N MET A 40 13.08 -12.71 -19.22
CA MET A 40 12.82 -14.14 -19.44
C MET A 40 14.02 -14.99 -19.02
N TRP A 41 13.80 -15.90 -18.07
CA TRP A 41 14.83 -16.81 -17.58
C TRP A 41 14.40 -18.30 -17.57
N PHE A 42 13.11 -18.57 -17.80
CA PHE A 42 12.57 -19.91 -18.04
C PHE A 42 11.39 -19.84 -19.04
N PRO A 43 11.03 -20.94 -19.74
CA PRO A 43 10.24 -20.82 -20.97
C PRO A 43 8.71 -20.84 -20.78
N MET A 44 8.22 -21.32 -19.63
CA MET A 44 6.78 -21.52 -19.40
C MET A 44 5.92 -20.25 -19.51
N PRO A 45 6.34 -19.07 -19.00
CA PRO A 45 5.55 -17.84 -19.10
C PRO A 45 5.28 -17.40 -20.54
N LEU A 46 6.22 -17.68 -21.45
CA LEU A 46 6.04 -17.42 -22.88
C LEU A 46 4.91 -18.29 -23.45
N LEU A 47 4.92 -19.59 -23.16
CA LEU A 47 3.87 -20.52 -23.58
C LEU A 47 2.49 -20.12 -23.04
N TRP A 48 2.39 -19.79 -21.75
CA TRP A 48 1.14 -19.33 -21.15
C TRP A 48 0.62 -18.06 -21.80
N SER A 49 1.53 -17.14 -22.15
CA SER A 49 1.18 -15.88 -22.79
C SER A 49 0.65 -16.08 -24.21
N VAL A 50 1.27 -16.97 -24.99
CA VAL A 50 0.76 -17.34 -26.34
C VAL A 50 -0.64 -17.95 -26.26
N LEU A 51 -0.87 -18.87 -25.32
CA LEU A 51 -2.19 -19.45 -25.09
C LEU A 51 -3.22 -18.38 -24.67
N ALA A 52 -2.86 -17.52 -23.72
CA ALA A 52 -3.74 -16.48 -23.21
C ALA A 52 -4.10 -15.42 -24.27
N VAL A 53 -3.14 -14.99 -25.09
CA VAL A 53 -3.38 -14.04 -26.18
C VAL A 53 -4.30 -14.67 -27.23
N SER A 54 -4.08 -15.92 -27.62
CA SER A 54 -4.94 -16.64 -28.57
C SER A 54 -6.39 -16.76 -28.07
N ILE A 55 -6.58 -17.13 -26.79
CA ILE A 55 -7.90 -17.22 -26.17
C ILE A 55 -8.56 -15.83 -26.08
N ALA A 56 -7.78 -14.78 -25.78
CA ALA A 56 -8.29 -13.42 -25.75
C ALA A 56 -8.77 -12.94 -27.13
N GLU A 57 -8.07 -13.32 -28.21
CA GLU A 57 -8.52 -13.09 -29.58
C GLU A 57 -9.83 -13.83 -29.88
N GLU A 58 -9.96 -15.11 -29.51
CA GLU A 58 -11.19 -15.91 -29.68
C GLU A 58 -12.38 -15.32 -28.92
N LEU A 59 -12.16 -14.83 -27.70
CA LEU A 59 -13.19 -14.24 -26.86
C LEU A 59 -13.48 -12.76 -27.15
N ALA A 60 -12.75 -12.13 -28.08
CA ALA A 60 -12.79 -10.70 -28.35
C ALA A 60 -12.60 -9.83 -27.08
N ARG A 61 -11.68 -10.22 -26.19
CA ARG A 61 -11.36 -9.52 -24.93
C ARG A 61 -9.91 -9.04 -24.91
N PRO A 62 -9.57 -8.03 -24.09
CA PRO A 62 -8.16 -7.68 -23.84
C PRO A 62 -7.39 -8.88 -23.28
N ALA A 63 -6.13 -9.08 -23.71
CA ALA A 63 -5.34 -10.23 -23.28
C ALA A 63 -4.90 -10.18 -21.81
N LEU A 64 -4.97 -9.01 -21.17
CA LEU A 64 -4.46 -8.81 -19.81
C LEU A 64 -5.26 -9.60 -18.74
N PRO A 65 -6.60 -9.51 -18.64
CA PRO A 65 -7.38 -10.34 -17.72
C PRO A 65 -7.25 -11.84 -18.02
N VAL A 66 -7.19 -12.21 -19.31
CA VAL A 66 -7.05 -13.61 -19.72
C VAL A 66 -5.69 -14.17 -19.28
N GLY A 67 -4.62 -13.40 -19.46
CA GLY A 67 -3.28 -13.74 -18.99
C GLY A 67 -3.19 -13.89 -17.48
N ASN A 68 -3.87 -13.03 -16.71
CA ASN A 68 -4.02 -13.20 -15.26
C ASN A 68 -4.62 -14.55 -14.90
N ALA A 69 -5.73 -14.89 -15.54
CA ALA A 69 -6.46 -16.10 -15.22
C ALA A 69 -5.70 -17.38 -15.61
N VAL A 70 -5.09 -17.39 -16.80
CA VAL A 70 -4.27 -18.51 -17.26
C VAL A 70 -3.05 -18.69 -16.35
N GLU A 71 -2.29 -17.63 -16.06
CA GLU A 71 -1.11 -17.72 -15.20
C GLU A 71 -1.46 -18.21 -13.79
N ALA A 72 -2.49 -17.64 -13.16
CA ALA A 72 -2.97 -18.07 -11.85
C ALA A 72 -3.37 -19.56 -11.84
N LEU A 73 -4.07 -20.01 -12.88
CA LEU A 73 -4.45 -21.42 -13.03
C LEU A 73 -3.23 -22.34 -13.14
N MET A 74 -2.15 -21.91 -13.81
CA MET A 74 -0.92 -22.71 -13.92
C MET A 74 -0.16 -22.76 -12.59
N MET A 75 -0.19 -21.69 -11.79
CA MET A 75 0.40 -21.68 -10.45
C MET A 75 -0.31 -22.63 -9.48
N ARG A 76 -1.60 -22.92 -9.71
CA ARG A 76 -2.42 -23.81 -8.87
C ARG A 76 -1.73 -25.14 -8.55
N ALA A 77 -1.08 -25.75 -9.54
CA ALA A 77 -0.45 -27.06 -9.40
C ALA A 77 0.86 -27.04 -8.60
N ALA A 78 1.47 -25.86 -8.41
CA ALA A 78 2.75 -25.69 -7.74
C ALA A 78 2.65 -24.90 -6.42
N LYS A 79 1.52 -24.22 -6.15
CA LYS A 79 1.36 -23.34 -4.98
C LYS A 79 1.58 -24.04 -3.63
N ASP A 80 1.28 -25.33 -3.55
CA ASP A 80 1.42 -26.18 -2.36
C ASP A 80 2.72 -27.01 -2.40
N GLY A 81 3.61 -26.74 -3.36
CA GLY A 81 4.91 -27.38 -3.52
C GLY A 81 6.03 -26.68 -2.75
N PRO A 82 7.28 -27.18 -2.83
CA PRO A 82 8.45 -26.53 -2.25
C PRO A 82 8.60 -25.09 -2.74
N ALA A 83 9.21 -24.24 -1.91
CA ALA A 83 9.56 -22.87 -2.31
C ALA A 83 10.42 -22.91 -3.58
N ASP A 84 9.88 -22.35 -4.67
CA ASP A 84 10.51 -22.29 -5.98
C ASP A 84 10.27 -20.89 -6.55
N ARG A 85 11.36 -20.24 -7.01
CA ARG A 85 11.31 -18.87 -7.54
C ARG A 85 10.39 -18.70 -8.77
N ARG A 86 9.93 -19.80 -9.39
CA ARG A 86 8.96 -19.81 -10.51
C ARG A 86 7.51 -19.73 -10.05
N VAL A 87 7.23 -19.92 -8.76
CA VAL A 87 5.88 -19.92 -8.21
C VAL A 87 5.57 -18.56 -7.59
N ARG A 88 4.60 -17.84 -8.16
CA ARG A 88 4.14 -16.54 -7.64
C ARG A 88 2.76 -16.65 -7.03
N GLY A 89 2.47 -15.81 -6.04
CA GLY A 89 1.13 -15.67 -5.49
C GLY A 89 0.66 -16.79 -4.58
N ALA A 90 1.56 -17.65 -4.11
CA ALA A 90 1.21 -18.75 -3.21
C ALA A 90 0.42 -18.26 -1.98
N ARG A 91 0.80 -17.10 -1.41
CA ARG A 91 0.08 -16.44 -0.30
C ARG A 91 -1.33 -15.98 -0.70
N LYS A 92 -1.50 -15.25 -1.81
CA LYS A 92 -2.82 -14.76 -2.30
C LYS A 92 -3.76 -15.87 -2.78
N MET A 93 -3.23 -16.93 -3.36
CA MET A 93 -4.01 -18.08 -3.83
C MET A 93 -4.24 -19.12 -2.72
N HIS A 94 -3.71 -18.89 -1.52
CA HIS A 94 -3.94 -19.76 -0.37
C HIS A 94 -5.40 -19.60 0.09
N GLY A 95 -6.21 -20.67 -0.05
CA GLY A 95 -7.64 -20.65 0.30
C GLY A 95 -8.60 -20.31 -0.85
N LEU A 96 -8.11 -20.05 -2.07
CA LEU A 96 -8.98 -19.84 -3.23
C LEU A 96 -9.78 -21.12 -3.55
N SER A 97 -11.10 -21.07 -3.38
CA SER A 97 -12.02 -22.19 -3.63
C SER A 97 -12.58 -22.18 -5.06
N ASP A 98 -12.85 -20.99 -5.60
CA ASP A 98 -13.33 -20.80 -6.97
C ASP A 98 -12.19 -20.53 -7.96
N TRP A 99 -11.91 -21.52 -8.82
CA TRP A 99 -10.92 -21.45 -9.90
C TRP A 99 -11.59 -21.23 -11.27
N SER A 100 -12.80 -20.67 -11.29
CA SER A 100 -13.47 -20.27 -12.53
C SER A 100 -12.70 -19.16 -13.25
N PHE A 101 -12.79 -19.14 -14.57
CA PHE A 101 -12.21 -18.06 -15.37
C PHE A 101 -12.76 -16.70 -14.99
N GLN A 102 -14.06 -16.62 -14.67
CA GLN A 102 -14.71 -15.38 -14.23
C GLN A 102 -14.10 -14.85 -12.93
N ASN A 103 -13.81 -15.72 -11.95
CA ASN A 103 -13.21 -15.29 -10.70
C ASN A 103 -11.72 -14.92 -10.85
N LEU A 104 -10.96 -15.71 -11.61
CA LEU A 104 -9.52 -15.44 -11.82
C LEU A 104 -9.24 -14.24 -12.73
N THR A 105 -10.23 -13.78 -13.50
CA THR A 105 -10.13 -12.53 -14.27
C THR A 105 -10.45 -11.28 -13.44
N ARG A 106 -11.02 -11.42 -12.23
CA ARG A 106 -11.29 -10.30 -11.32
C ARG A 106 -10.00 -9.70 -10.78
N ARG A 107 -10.02 -8.39 -10.52
CA ARG A 107 -8.91 -7.67 -9.87
C ARG A 107 -8.77 -8.18 -8.43
N GLY A 108 -7.53 -8.23 -7.92
CA GLY A 108 -7.23 -8.69 -6.56
C GLY A 108 -7.10 -10.21 -6.36
N THR A 109 -7.72 -11.04 -7.21
CA THR A 109 -7.74 -12.52 -7.06
C THR A 109 -6.36 -13.20 -7.20
N TYR A 110 -5.43 -12.58 -7.95
CA TYR A 110 -4.06 -13.06 -8.13
C TYR A 110 -3.04 -11.96 -7.75
N VAL A 111 -1.75 -12.15 -8.06
CA VAL A 111 -0.69 -11.21 -7.70
C VAL A 111 -0.74 -9.91 -8.49
N VAL A 112 -0.21 -8.87 -7.85
CA VAL A 112 -0.02 -7.54 -8.45
C VAL A 112 1.08 -7.58 -9.52
N GLN A 113 2.14 -8.38 -9.30
CA GLN A 113 3.27 -8.56 -10.21
C GLN A 113 3.36 -10.01 -10.72
N PRO A 114 2.62 -10.35 -11.78
CA PRO A 114 2.68 -11.66 -12.41
C PRO A 114 3.93 -11.81 -13.29
N ILE A 115 4.39 -13.05 -13.48
CA ILE A 115 5.64 -13.34 -14.21
C ILE A 115 5.56 -12.83 -15.65
N ARG A 116 4.37 -12.83 -16.25
CA ARG A 116 4.17 -12.34 -17.62
C ARG A 116 4.55 -10.87 -17.84
N MET A 117 4.66 -10.03 -16.79
CA MET A 117 5.10 -8.63 -16.96
C MET A 117 6.49 -8.57 -17.59
N ALA A 118 7.39 -9.49 -17.21
CA ALA A 118 8.72 -9.61 -17.79
C ALA A 118 8.72 -10.17 -19.24
N MET A 119 7.58 -10.61 -19.76
CA MET A 119 7.46 -11.28 -21.07
C MET A 119 7.09 -10.34 -22.21
N VAL A 120 6.79 -9.07 -21.96
CA VAL A 120 6.36 -8.10 -22.99
C VAL A 120 7.38 -8.03 -24.13
N GLN A 121 8.64 -7.70 -23.83
CA GLN A 121 9.70 -7.62 -24.83
C GLN A 121 10.01 -9.00 -25.47
N PRO A 122 10.19 -10.11 -24.71
CA PRO A 122 10.43 -11.44 -25.27
C PRO A 122 9.38 -11.91 -26.28
N LEU A 123 8.09 -11.69 -25.98
CA LEU A 123 7.01 -12.16 -26.84
C LEU A 123 7.03 -11.47 -28.21
N VAL A 124 7.36 -10.17 -28.23
CA VAL A 124 7.43 -9.36 -29.44
C VAL A 124 8.74 -9.65 -30.20
N ALA A 125 9.89 -9.52 -29.52
CA ALA A 125 11.21 -9.65 -30.14
C ALA A 125 11.45 -11.06 -30.72
N LEU A 126 10.91 -12.10 -30.07
CA LEU A 126 11.00 -13.47 -30.58
C LEU A 126 9.89 -13.81 -31.59
N GLY A 127 8.99 -12.88 -31.92
CA GLY A 127 7.99 -13.01 -32.98
C GLY A 127 6.79 -13.89 -32.63
N PHE A 128 6.51 -14.10 -31.35
CA PHE A 128 5.35 -14.87 -30.88
C PHE A 128 4.06 -14.05 -30.92
N VAL A 129 4.16 -12.74 -30.66
CA VAL A 129 3.06 -11.79 -30.72
C VAL A 129 3.49 -10.50 -31.42
N ARG A 130 2.51 -9.68 -31.81
CA ARG A 130 2.70 -8.30 -32.24
C ARG A 130 1.86 -7.35 -31.37
N GLY A 131 2.34 -6.13 -31.20
CA GLY A 131 1.69 -5.09 -30.40
C GLY A 131 2.65 -4.45 -29.39
N SER A 132 2.26 -3.31 -28.83
CA SER A 132 3.12 -2.51 -27.95
C SER A 132 2.95 -2.80 -26.45
N ARG A 133 1.85 -3.44 -26.04
CA ARG A 133 1.54 -3.75 -24.63
C ARG A 133 0.79 -5.06 -24.50
N TYR A 134 0.98 -5.76 -23.39
CA TYR A 134 0.43 -7.11 -23.18
C TYR A 134 -1.07 -7.22 -23.46
N GLY A 135 -1.87 -6.26 -22.98
CA GLY A 135 -3.33 -6.28 -23.17
C GLY A 135 -3.79 -6.09 -24.62
N ALA A 136 -2.94 -5.56 -25.50
CA ALA A 136 -3.21 -5.30 -26.91
C ALA A 136 -2.51 -6.28 -27.85
N PHE A 137 -1.82 -7.30 -27.31
CA PHE A 137 -1.11 -8.27 -28.12
C PHE A 137 -2.05 -9.07 -29.02
N ARG A 138 -1.52 -9.40 -30.20
CA ARG A 138 -2.13 -10.28 -31.20
C ARG A 138 -1.15 -11.36 -31.60
N ILE A 139 -1.63 -12.55 -31.95
CA ILE A 139 -0.74 -13.66 -32.30
C ILE A 139 0.04 -13.35 -33.60
N HIS A 140 1.35 -13.61 -33.58
CA HIS A 140 2.25 -13.48 -34.73
C HIS A 140 2.70 -14.86 -35.24
N ASP A 141 3.60 -14.91 -36.23
CA ASP A 141 3.99 -16.14 -36.94
C ASP A 141 4.55 -17.24 -36.03
N ALA A 142 5.49 -16.94 -35.14
CA ALA A 142 6.02 -17.97 -34.23
C ALA A 142 4.96 -18.43 -33.22
N GLY A 143 4.03 -17.54 -32.85
CA GLY A 143 2.87 -17.88 -32.03
C GLY A 143 1.91 -18.83 -32.76
N ARG A 144 1.64 -18.57 -34.05
CA ARG A 144 0.86 -19.48 -34.91
C ARG A 144 1.52 -20.85 -35.04
N GLN A 145 2.84 -20.88 -35.23
CA GLN A 145 3.61 -22.12 -35.26
C GLN A 145 3.50 -22.91 -33.94
N MET A 146 3.61 -22.22 -32.80
CA MET A 146 3.43 -22.83 -31.48
C MET A 146 2.02 -23.40 -31.30
N LEU A 147 0.98 -22.63 -31.66
CA LEU A 147 -0.42 -23.05 -31.58
C LEU A 147 -0.74 -24.20 -32.55
N ALA A 148 0.03 -24.36 -33.63
CA ALA A 148 -0.13 -25.45 -34.58
C ALA A 148 0.37 -26.81 -34.06
N LEU A 149 1.21 -26.82 -33.01
CA LEU A 149 1.75 -28.04 -32.41
C LEU A 149 0.62 -28.90 -31.80
N PRO A 150 0.57 -30.22 -32.04
CA PRO A 150 -0.52 -31.08 -31.54
C PRO A 150 -0.77 -30.97 -30.03
N VAL A 151 0.32 -30.98 -29.25
CA VAL A 151 0.26 -30.83 -27.78
C VAL A 151 -0.34 -29.49 -27.35
N ILE A 152 -0.11 -28.42 -28.11
CA ILE A 152 -0.63 -27.08 -27.81
C ILE A 152 -2.07 -26.92 -28.24
N LYS A 153 -2.50 -27.52 -29.37
CA LYS A 153 -3.90 -27.54 -29.78
C LYS A 153 -4.81 -28.14 -28.71
N GLU A 154 -4.38 -29.24 -28.10
CA GLU A 154 -5.10 -29.90 -26.99
C GLU A 154 -5.17 -28.98 -25.76
N CYS A 155 -4.05 -28.36 -25.37
CA CYS A 155 -4.02 -27.41 -24.26
C CYS A 155 -4.93 -26.20 -24.50
N HIS A 156 -4.90 -25.65 -25.72
CA HIS A 156 -5.73 -24.52 -26.13
C HIS A 156 -7.22 -24.85 -26.05
N ALA A 157 -7.65 -25.99 -26.57
CA ALA A 157 -9.06 -26.40 -26.54
C ALA A 157 -9.61 -26.49 -25.10
N LEU A 158 -8.84 -27.07 -24.19
CA LEU A 158 -9.21 -27.19 -22.78
C LEU A 158 -9.27 -25.82 -22.08
N LEU A 159 -8.31 -24.92 -22.31
CA LEU A 159 -8.32 -23.58 -21.71
C LEU A 159 -9.41 -22.68 -22.31
N ALA A 160 -9.66 -22.76 -23.62
CA ALA A 160 -10.72 -22.00 -24.29
C ALA A 160 -12.11 -22.42 -23.80
N GLY A 161 -12.36 -23.73 -23.65
CA GLY A 161 -13.60 -24.23 -23.05
C GLY A 161 -13.78 -23.73 -21.61
N TRP A 162 -12.74 -23.84 -20.78
CA TRP A 162 -12.77 -23.29 -19.42
C TRP A 162 -13.03 -21.77 -19.39
N ALA A 163 -12.44 -21.02 -20.32
CA ALA A 163 -12.61 -19.57 -20.43
C ALA A 163 -14.03 -19.16 -20.88
N ARG A 164 -14.75 -20.04 -21.59
CA ARG A 164 -16.17 -19.88 -21.93
C ARG A 164 -17.13 -20.27 -20.80
N GLY A 165 -16.61 -20.75 -19.68
CA GLY A 165 -17.39 -21.17 -18.52
C GLY A 165 -17.65 -22.68 -18.44
N ASP A 166 -17.13 -23.47 -19.37
CA ASP A 166 -17.25 -24.93 -19.32
C ASP A 166 -16.39 -25.53 -18.20
N ARG A 167 -16.68 -26.79 -17.83
CA ARG A 167 -15.86 -27.60 -16.90
C ARG A 167 -15.18 -28.74 -17.66
N PRO A 168 -14.19 -28.47 -18.52
CA PRO A 168 -13.60 -29.48 -19.38
C PRO A 168 -12.90 -30.57 -18.57
N HIS A 169 -13.14 -31.83 -18.93
CA HIS A 169 -12.45 -32.98 -18.34
C HIS A 169 -10.96 -32.91 -18.69
N GLY A 170 -10.07 -33.03 -17.69
CA GLY A 170 -8.61 -32.95 -17.88
C GLY A 170 -7.97 -31.59 -17.55
N LEU A 171 -8.73 -30.55 -17.17
CA LEU A 171 -8.18 -29.24 -16.79
C LEU A 171 -7.18 -29.32 -15.62
N ALA A 172 -7.45 -30.19 -14.64
CA ALA A 172 -6.56 -30.41 -13.51
C ALA A 172 -5.21 -31.00 -13.93
N ASP A 173 -5.21 -31.95 -14.87
CA ASP A 173 -3.98 -32.54 -15.39
C ASP A 173 -3.25 -31.57 -16.32
N LEU A 174 -3.98 -30.76 -17.09
CA LEU A 174 -3.39 -29.66 -17.85
C LEU A 174 -2.62 -28.69 -16.95
N SER A 175 -3.21 -28.28 -15.81
CA SER A 175 -2.53 -27.37 -14.87
C SER A 175 -1.22 -27.96 -14.30
N LYS A 176 -1.13 -29.29 -14.15
CA LYS A 176 0.10 -29.98 -13.76
C LYS A 176 1.12 -30.03 -14.90
N ARG A 177 0.68 -30.37 -16.14
CA ARG A 177 1.55 -30.41 -17.33
C ARG A 177 2.15 -29.06 -17.66
N LEU A 178 1.38 -27.99 -17.43
CA LEU A 178 1.76 -26.62 -17.72
C LEU A 178 2.13 -25.82 -16.45
N SER A 179 2.46 -26.51 -15.36
CA SER A 179 2.92 -25.90 -14.11
C SER A 179 4.25 -25.16 -14.29
N PRO A 180 4.54 -24.08 -13.53
CA PRO A 180 5.85 -23.39 -13.54
C PRO A 180 7.05 -24.33 -13.39
N VAL A 181 6.88 -25.43 -12.65
CA VAL A 181 7.95 -26.39 -12.34
C VAL A 181 7.96 -27.62 -13.25
N ALA A 182 7.04 -27.70 -14.22
CA ALA A 182 6.97 -28.80 -15.17
C ALA A 182 7.99 -28.64 -16.31
N PRO A 183 8.43 -29.75 -16.94
CA PRO A 183 9.21 -29.68 -18.16
C PRO A 183 8.39 -29.10 -19.31
N VAL A 184 9.01 -28.23 -20.11
CA VAL A 184 8.38 -27.67 -21.31
C VAL A 184 8.26 -28.77 -22.38
N PRO A 185 7.11 -28.88 -23.09
CA PRO A 185 6.95 -29.85 -24.18
C PRO A 185 8.08 -29.75 -25.21
N GLU A 186 8.53 -30.90 -25.73
CA GLU A 186 9.74 -31.01 -26.55
C GLU A 186 9.72 -30.10 -27.78
N GLU A 187 8.60 -30.11 -28.50
CA GLU A 187 8.43 -29.35 -29.73
C GLU A 187 8.35 -27.83 -29.45
N VAL A 188 7.75 -27.45 -28.33
CA VAL A 188 7.71 -26.06 -27.85
C VAL A 188 9.12 -25.59 -27.48
N ARG A 189 9.88 -26.45 -26.78
CA ARG A 189 11.27 -26.18 -26.39
C ARG A 189 12.17 -25.98 -27.62
N LYS A 190 12.02 -26.82 -28.66
CA LYS A 190 12.74 -26.66 -29.94
C LYS A 190 12.39 -25.35 -30.63
N LEU A 191 11.10 -24.98 -30.67
CA LEU A 191 10.66 -23.73 -31.28
C LEU A 191 11.18 -22.50 -30.54
N ILE A 192 11.12 -22.48 -29.20
CA ILE A 192 11.66 -21.38 -28.39
C ILE A 192 13.18 -21.26 -28.61
N ARG A 193 13.90 -22.39 -28.63
CA ARG A 193 15.34 -22.41 -28.91
C ARG A 193 15.67 -21.83 -30.28
N ALA A 194 14.92 -22.21 -31.32
CA ALA A 194 15.12 -21.71 -32.67
C ALA A 194 14.89 -20.19 -32.76
N ARG A 195 13.82 -19.68 -32.12
CA ARG A 195 13.59 -18.22 -32.07
C ARG A 195 14.64 -17.48 -31.25
N LEU A 196 15.17 -18.12 -30.21
CA LEU A 196 16.20 -17.53 -29.37
C LEU A 196 17.57 -17.46 -30.07
N LEU A 197 17.98 -18.50 -30.80
CA LEU A 197 19.36 -18.66 -31.26
C LEU A 197 19.55 -18.71 -32.79
N ASP A 198 18.54 -19.07 -33.56
CA ASP A 198 18.71 -19.44 -34.97
C ASP A 198 18.26 -18.34 -35.96
N GLY A 199 18.02 -17.11 -35.47
CA GLY A 199 17.75 -15.95 -36.33
C GLY A 199 19.01 -15.39 -37.01
N ASP A 200 18.81 -14.70 -38.13
CA ASP A 200 19.89 -14.02 -38.87
C ASP A 200 20.07 -12.55 -38.46
N ASP A 201 19.27 -12.06 -37.50
CA ASP A 201 19.41 -10.72 -36.96
C ASP A 201 20.63 -10.57 -36.03
N SER A 202 21.06 -9.33 -35.82
CA SER A 202 22.19 -9.01 -34.94
C SER A 202 21.95 -9.46 -33.50
N GLY A 203 20.70 -9.44 -33.03
CA GLY A 203 20.32 -9.90 -31.70
C GLY A 203 20.48 -11.41 -31.53
N ALA A 204 19.99 -12.19 -32.49
CA ALA A 204 20.19 -13.64 -32.50
C ALA A 204 21.66 -14.03 -32.58
N THR A 205 22.46 -13.33 -33.38
CA THR A 205 23.91 -13.52 -33.46
C THR A 205 24.59 -13.28 -32.11
N ARG A 206 24.28 -12.15 -31.45
CA ARG A 206 24.78 -11.83 -30.10
C ARG A 206 24.43 -12.90 -29.07
N ARG A 207 23.17 -13.38 -29.06
CA ARG A 207 22.72 -14.46 -28.15
C ARG A 207 23.44 -15.78 -28.44
N ARG A 208 23.59 -16.15 -29.71
CA ARG A 208 24.30 -17.38 -30.13
C ARG A 208 25.75 -17.38 -29.70
N ASN A 209 26.45 -16.26 -29.89
CA ASN A 209 27.85 -16.13 -29.52
C ASN A 209 28.04 -16.19 -28.00
N LEU A 210 27.14 -15.59 -27.22
CA LEU A 210 27.14 -15.72 -25.75
C LEU A 210 26.89 -17.16 -25.29
N VAL A 211 25.97 -17.89 -25.93
CA VAL A 211 25.71 -19.30 -25.62
C VAL A 211 26.91 -20.19 -25.98
N ALA A 212 27.65 -19.87 -27.04
CA ALA A 212 28.85 -20.60 -27.45
C ALA A 212 29.99 -20.53 -26.42
N LEU A 213 30.01 -19.51 -25.56
CA LEU A 213 30.97 -19.41 -24.43
C LEU A 213 30.68 -20.43 -23.31
N GLY A 214 29.50 -21.08 -23.32
CA GLY A 214 29.05 -22.00 -22.27
C GLY A 214 28.52 -21.26 -21.04
N THR A 215 29.35 -20.44 -20.41
CA THR A 215 28.97 -19.43 -19.41
C THR A 215 29.16 -18.04 -19.98
N GLY A 216 28.34 -17.07 -19.58
CA GLY A 216 28.54 -15.68 -20.01
C GLY A 216 29.88 -15.11 -19.50
N PRO A 217 30.30 -13.90 -19.94
CA PRO A 217 31.51 -13.29 -19.43
C PRO A 217 31.42 -13.01 -17.93
N SER A 218 32.49 -13.29 -17.19
CA SER A 218 32.64 -12.94 -15.78
C SER A 218 33.09 -11.48 -15.60
N THR A 219 32.93 -10.93 -14.40
CA THR A 219 33.40 -9.57 -14.05
C THR A 219 34.89 -9.37 -14.36
N ALA A 220 35.72 -10.38 -14.09
CA ALA A 220 37.15 -10.33 -14.37
C ALA A 220 37.43 -10.25 -15.88
N GLN A 221 36.69 -11.00 -16.70
CA GLN A 221 36.84 -10.99 -18.16
C GLN A 221 36.40 -9.65 -18.76
N LEU A 222 35.32 -9.05 -18.27
CA LEU A 222 34.88 -7.70 -18.69
C LEU A 222 35.91 -6.61 -18.34
N GLY A 223 36.87 -6.89 -17.45
CA GLY A 223 38.02 -6.03 -17.19
C GLY A 223 38.94 -5.87 -18.41
N SER A 224 39.04 -6.89 -19.27
CA SER A 224 39.92 -6.91 -20.45
C SER A 224 39.43 -5.97 -21.56
N PRO A 225 40.31 -5.21 -22.24
CA PRO A 225 39.94 -4.45 -23.43
C PRO A 225 39.60 -5.35 -24.63
N ASP A 226 40.20 -6.53 -24.71
CA ASP A 226 40.06 -7.44 -25.84
C ASP A 226 38.80 -8.33 -25.71
N PRO A 227 38.04 -8.53 -26.81
CA PRO A 227 36.84 -9.36 -26.80
C PRO A 227 37.17 -10.84 -26.59
N LEU A 228 36.25 -11.55 -25.91
CA LEU A 228 36.32 -13.01 -25.83
C LEU A 228 36.13 -13.65 -27.23
N PRO A 229 36.71 -14.85 -27.48
CA PRO A 229 36.55 -15.54 -28.75
C PRO A 229 35.09 -15.65 -29.19
N GLY A 230 34.79 -15.20 -30.42
CA GLY A 230 33.44 -15.24 -30.99
C GLY A 230 32.52 -14.08 -30.59
N ILE A 231 32.93 -13.18 -29.68
CA ILE A 231 32.17 -11.96 -29.37
C ILE A 231 32.64 -10.81 -30.27
N ASP A 232 31.68 -10.15 -30.92
CA ASP A 232 31.94 -9.00 -31.78
C ASP A 232 32.47 -7.79 -30.96
N PRO A 233 33.44 -7.01 -31.46
CA PRO A 233 33.97 -5.86 -30.73
C PRO A 233 32.92 -4.83 -30.28
N ALA A 234 31.88 -4.55 -31.08
CA ALA A 234 30.83 -3.62 -30.69
C ALA A 234 29.95 -4.19 -29.57
N HIS A 235 29.67 -5.50 -29.60
CA HIS A 235 28.98 -6.18 -28.51
C HIS A 235 29.83 -6.22 -27.22
N TRP A 236 31.14 -6.38 -27.35
CA TRP A 236 32.06 -6.33 -26.21
C TRP A 236 32.10 -4.95 -25.54
N ILE A 237 32.07 -3.88 -26.33
CA ILE A 237 31.94 -2.50 -25.81
C ILE A 237 30.64 -2.36 -25.02
N ASP A 238 29.50 -2.79 -25.58
CA ASP A 238 28.19 -2.71 -24.92
C ASP A 238 28.18 -3.46 -23.56
N LEU A 239 28.75 -4.68 -23.51
CA LEU A 239 28.84 -5.48 -22.29
C LEU A 239 29.68 -4.81 -21.20
N ARG A 240 30.83 -4.25 -21.58
CA ARG A 240 31.74 -3.59 -20.64
C ARG A 240 31.19 -2.27 -20.13
N ALA A 241 30.56 -1.49 -21.01
CA ALA A 241 29.89 -0.24 -20.67
C ALA A 241 28.71 -0.47 -19.72
N GLY A 242 27.89 -1.49 -20.00
CA GLY A 242 26.77 -1.87 -19.15
C GLY A 242 27.19 -2.28 -17.75
N ALA A 243 28.20 -3.16 -17.63
CA ALA A 243 28.70 -3.55 -16.32
C ALA A 243 29.27 -2.35 -15.53
N ALA A 244 30.08 -1.52 -16.19
CA ALA A 244 30.63 -0.30 -15.60
C ALA A 244 29.54 0.67 -15.10
N PHE A 245 28.47 0.85 -15.87
CA PHE A 245 27.38 1.75 -15.50
C PHE A 245 26.56 1.23 -14.31
N ILE A 246 26.31 -0.07 -14.23
CA ILE A 246 25.62 -0.68 -13.09
C ILE A 246 26.44 -0.54 -11.81
N ASP A 247 27.77 -0.77 -11.87
CA ASP A 247 28.66 -0.53 -10.73
C ASP A 247 28.63 0.94 -10.28
N LEU A 248 28.58 1.89 -11.22
CA LEU A 248 28.47 3.33 -10.94
C LEU A 248 27.15 3.69 -10.25
N ARG A 249 26.02 3.17 -10.76
CA ARG A 249 24.69 3.35 -10.16
C ARG A 249 24.65 2.79 -8.74
N ASP A 250 25.13 1.57 -8.55
CA ASP A 250 25.07 0.89 -7.25
C ASP A 250 25.96 1.59 -6.21
N ALA A 251 27.09 2.16 -6.63
CA ALA A 251 27.91 3.02 -5.78
C ALA A 251 27.16 4.30 -5.35
N ALA A 252 26.39 4.93 -6.26
CA ALA A 252 25.57 6.10 -5.92
C ALA A 252 24.43 5.74 -4.94
N LEU A 253 23.83 4.56 -5.09
CA LEU A 253 22.83 4.06 -4.13
C LEU A 253 23.41 3.81 -2.74
N LYS A 254 24.67 3.36 -2.64
CA LYS A 254 25.36 3.22 -1.36
C LYS A 254 25.56 4.57 -0.65
N VAL A 255 25.74 5.67 -1.39
CA VAL A 255 25.79 7.03 -0.82
C VAL A 255 24.44 7.37 -0.18
N LEU A 256 23.33 7.16 -0.90
CA LEU A 256 21.99 7.43 -0.37
C LEU A 256 21.61 6.53 0.81
N ALA A 257 21.97 5.24 0.77
CA ALA A 257 21.74 4.31 1.87
C ALA A 257 22.46 4.77 3.15
N ARG A 258 23.67 5.34 3.01
CA ARG A 258 24.40 5.92 4.15
C ARG A 258 23.69 7.16 4.70
N ILE A 259 23.19 8.05 3.85
CA ILE A 259 22.40 9.23 4.27
C ILE A 259 21.15 8.78 5.03
N GLU A 260 20.39 7.84 4.46
CA GLU A 260 19.19 7.28 5.08
C GLU A 260 19.51 6.72 6.47
N GLN A 261 20.55 5.89 6.59
CA GLN A 261 20.95 5.30 7.87
C GLN A 261 21.20 6.37 8.94
N VAL A 262 21.90 7.46 8.60
CA VAL A 262 22.18 8.54 9.55
C VAL A 262 20.91 9.30 9.91
N LEU A 263 20.03 9.55 8.95
CA LEU A 263 18.75 10.23 9.20
C LEU A 263 17.80 9.37 10.05
N LEU A 264 17.76 8.05 9.83
CA LEU A 264 17.03 7.09 10.66
C LEU A 264 17.60 7.06 12.08
N GLN A 265 18.92 7.00 12.24
CA GLN A 265 19.55 7.09 13.56
C GLN A 265 19.22 8.40 14.30
N ARG A 266 19.18 9.53 13.59
CA ARG A 266 18.74 10.82 14.18
C ARG A 266 17.28 10.74 14.61
N ARG A 267 16.39 10.21 13.76
CA ARG A 267 14.96 10.01 14.07
C ARG A 267 14.76 9.11 15.29
N ASP A 268 15.43 7.96 15.32
CA ASP A 268 15.27 6.94 16.36
C ASP A 268 15.85 7.43 17.71
N ALA A 269 16.81 8.36 17.66
CA ALA A 269 17.31 9.09 18.83
C ALA A 269 16.50 10.35 19.18
N SER A 270 15.30 10.52 18.61
CA SER A 270 14.41 11.68 18.80
C SER A 270 15.07 13.04 18.49
N ARG A 271 15.97 13.07 17.51
CA ARG A 271 16.59 14.31 16.98
C ARG A 271 15.99 14.64 15.60
N PRO A 272 16.04 15.92 15.16
CA PRO A 272 15.62 16.29 13.83
C PRO A 272 16.33 15.46 12.75
N ALA A 273 15.56 14.68 11.98
CA ALA A 273 16.05 13.85 10.88
C ALA A 273 16.31 14.68 9.62
N ARG A 274 17.27 15.61 9.74
CA ARG A 274 17.75 16.48 8.66
C ARG A 274 19.27 16.55 8.66
N LEU A 275 19.88 16.70 7.49
CA LEU A 275 21.30 16.92 7.29
C LEU A 275 21.51 18.10 6.35
N SER A 276 22.37 19.05 6.72
CA SER A 276 22.93 19.99 5.72
C SER A 276 23.82 19.24 4.71
N PRO A 277 24.04 19.77 3.50
CA PRO A 277 24.93 19.17 2.51
C PRO A 277 26.35 18.93 3.03
N GLN A 278 26.85 19.83 3.89
CA GLN A 278 28.17 19.71 4.53
C GLN A 278 28.19 18.58 5.57
N GLU A 279 27.15 18.45 6.39
CA GLU A 279 27.04 17.31 7.30
C GLU A 279 26.90 16.00 6.53
N ALA A 280 26.07 15.96 5.49
CA ALA A 280 25.90 14.79 4.65
C ALA A 280 27.23 14.38 4.00
N GLU A 281 28.00 15.32 3.47
CA GLU A 281 29.35 15.07 2.94
C GLU A 281 30.25 14.41 3.98
N ARG A 282 30.31 14.98 5.20
CA ARG A 282 31.12 14.42 6.29
C ARG A 282 30.71 12.99 6.65
N GLU A 283 29.42 12.70 6.64
CA GLU A 283 28.88 11.38 7.00
C GLU A 283 28.98 10.35 5.85
N THR A 284 29.16 10.79 4.60
CA THR A 284 29.24 9.95 3.39
C THR A 284 30.60 9.99 2.67
N GLY A 285 31.63 10.61 3.26
CA GLY A 285 32.92 10.86 2.61
C GLY A 285 33.52 9.62 1.94
N THR A 286 33.53 8.48 2.64
CA THR A 286 34.04 7.22 2.10
C THR A 286 33.24 6.71 0.90
N GLN A 287 31.90 6.80 0.94
CA GLN A 287 31.05 6.37 -0.16
C GLN A 287 31.17 7.31 -1.38
N LEU A 288 31.36 8.61 -1.15
CA LEU A 288 31.59 9.60 -2.21
C LEU A 288 32.95 9.41 -2.90
N GLU A 289 34.01 9.14 -2.14
CA GLU A 289 35.33 8.81 -2.68
C GLU A 289 35.26 7.55 -3.55
N GLU A 290 34.59 6.51 -3.07
CA GLU A 290 34.40 5.27 -3.83
C GLU A 290 33.59 5.49 -5.12
N LEU A 291 32.51 6.28 -5.04
CA LEU A 291 31.71 6.66 -6.22
C LEU A 291 32.56 7.37 -7.27
N ARG A 292 33.39 8.34 -6.86
CA ARG A 292 34.30 9.05 -7.77
C ARG A 292 35.42 8.17 -8.30
N ARG A 293 35.95 7.26 -7.49
CA ARG A 293 36.95 6.28 -7.92
C ARG A 293 36.40 5.37 -9.01
N ILE A 294 35.18 4.86 -8.85
CA ILE A 294 34.49 4.05 -9.86
C ILE A 294 34.23 4.86 -11.13
N ALA A 295 33.75 6.09 -11.00
CA ALA A 295 33.53 7.01 -12.11
C ALA A 295 34.82 7.26 -12.93
N GLY A 296 35.94 7.53 -12.25
CA GLY A 296 37.24 7.73 -12.90
C GLY A 296 37.80 6.47 -13.56
N ALA A 297 37.68 5.32 -12.89
CA ALA A 297 38.22 4.05 -13.40
C ALA A 297 37.44 3.51 -14.60
N PHE A 298 36.12 3.70 -14.63
CA PHE A 298 35.24 3.11 -15.64
C PHE A 298 34.62 4.11 -16.62
N GLY A 299 34.84 5.41 -16.44
CA GLY A 299 34.22 6.45 -17.26
C GLY A 299 34.43 6.26 -18.76
N ALA A 300 35.65 5.94 -19.20
CA ALA A 300 35.95 5.66 -20.60
C ALA A 300 35.17 4.47 -21.18
N ARG A 301 34.79 3.49 -20.34
CA ARG A 301 33.96 2.34 -20.75
C ARG A 301 32.51 2.76 -20.98
N ILE A 302 31.98 3.61 -20.09
CA ILE A 302 30.61 4.14 -20.20
C ILE A 302 30.49 5.08 -21.41
N ASP A 303 31.46 5.97 -21.61
CA ASP A 303 31.50 6.89 -22.76
C ASP A 303 31.55 6.16 -24.10
N ALA A 304 32.25 5.01 -24.16
CA ALA A 304 32.40 4.23 -25.40
C ALA A 304 31.07 3.69 -25.97
N ALA A 305 30.05 3.51 -25.14
CA ALA A 305 28.72 3.07 -25.58
C ALA A 305 27.82 4.21 -26.07
N ALA A 306 28.24 5.47 -25.89
CA ALA A 306 27.53 6.67 -26.36
C ALA A 306 26.06 6.81 -25.87
N GLU A 307 25.69 6.18 -24.75
CA GLU A 307 24.33 6.28 -24.19
C GLU A 307 24.16 7.60 -23.41
N PRO A 308 23.22 8.50 -23.79
CA PRO A 308 23.19 9.87 -23.26
C PRO A 308 22.96 9.99 -21.75
N VAL A 309 22.10 9.17 -21.16
CA VAL A 309 21.68 9.29 -19.76
C VAL A 309 22.83 8.89 -18.82
N SER A 310 23.52 7.79 -19.14
CA SER A 310 24.68 7.31 -18.40
C SER A 310 25.88 8.25 -18.51
N ARG A 311 26.11 8.87 -19.68
CA ARG A 311 27.15 9.88 -19.86
C ARG A 311 26.86 11.16 -19.08
N ALA A 312 25.60 11.62 -19.10
CA ALA A 312 25.19 12.77 -18.31
C ALA A 312 25.35 12.51 -16.80
N PHE A 313 24.96 11.32 -16.34
CA PHE A 313 25.11 10.93 -14.93
C PHE A 313 26.59 10.80 -14.52
N LEU A 314 27.42 10.18 -15.36
CA LEU A 314 28.87 10.12 -15.17
C LEU A 314 29.48 11.53 -15.08
N ALA A 315 29.10 12.43 -15.99
CA ALA A 315 29.57 13.81 -15.99
C ALA A 315 29.18 14.54 -14.70
N GLN A 316 27.95 14.36 -14.20
CA GLN A 316 27.51 14.93 -12.91
C GLN A 316 28.40 14.46 -11.75
N ILE A 317 28.73 13.17 -11.68
CA ILE A 317 29.59 12.62 -10.63
C ILE A 317 31.01 13.17 -10.68
N LEU A 318 31.56 13.34 -11.89
CA LEU A 318 32.94 13.80 -12.10
C LEU A 318 33.10 15.32 -11.91
N THR A 319 32.05 16.12 -12.15
CA THR A 319 32.16 17.58 -12.24
C THR A 319 31.54 18.34 -11.07
N LEU A 320 30.51 17.80 -10.42
CA LEU A 320 29.84 18.49 -9.31
C LEU A 320 30.66 18.43 -8.02
N SER A 321 30.55 19.48 -7.19
CA SER A 321 31.07 19.46 -5.82
C SER A 321 30.36 18.35 -5.00
N PRO A 322 31.00 17.81 -3.93
CA PRO A 322 30.39 16.78 -3.09
C PRO A 322 29.00 17.17 -2.59
N GLU A 323 28.83 18.40 -2.11
CA GLU A 323 27.57 18.91 -1.58
C GLU A 323 26.49 18.96 -2.67
N ARG A 324 26.85 19.45 -3.86
CA ARG A 324 25.90 19.54 -4.98
C ARG A 324 25.54 18.17 -5.53
N LEU A 325 26.49 17.23 -5.54
CA LEU A 325 26.26 15.85 -5.96
C LEU A 325 25.26 15.16 -5.02
N LEU A 326 25.40 15.32 -3.70
CA LEU A 326 24.46 14.75 -2.72
C LEU A 326 23.03 15.28 -2.90
N GLN A 327 22.89 16.58 -3.17
CA GLN A 327 21.59 17.19 -3.49
C GLN A 327 20.97 16.58 -4.74
N VAL A 328 21.76 16.45 -5.83
CA VAL A 328 21.29 15.84 -7.09
C VAL A 328 20.90 14.38 -6.87
N LEU A 329 21.65 13.60 -6.07
CA LEU A 329 21.30 12.22 -5.76
C LEU A 329 19.97 12.13 -4.98
N ALA A 330 19.74 13.02 -4.02
CA ALA A 330 18.48 13.08 -3.26
C ALA A 330 17.29 13.56 -4.11
N GLU A 331 17.50 14.51 -5.02
CA GLU A 331 16.50 14.94 -6.01
C GLU A 331 16.11 13.79 -6.95
N ARG A 332 17.09 12.97 -7.36
CA ARG A 332 16.88 11.81 -8.23
C ARG A 332 16.27 10.60 -7.52
N ASP A 333 16.42 10.50 -6.20
CA ASP A 333 15.74 9.47 -5.39
C ASP A 333 14.28 9.85 -5.17
N GLY A 334 14.02 10.99 -4.53
CA GLY A 334 12.67 11.51 -4.32
C GLY A 334 11.77 10.68 -3.40
N THR A 335 12.18 9.47 -3.01
CA THR A 335 11.33 8.49 -2.30
C THR A 335 11.89 8.10 -0.94
N VAL A 336 13.19 7.82 -0.83
CA VAL A 336 13.84 7.39 0.43
C VAL A 336 14.62 8.52 1.08
N VAL A 337 15.45 9.22 0.33
CA VAL A 337 16.10 10.46 0.74
C VAL A 337 15.60 11.57 -0.17
N ILE A 338 15.15 12.67 0.43
CA ILE A 338 14.61 13.82 -0.30
C ILE A 338 15.36 15.09 0.04
N ARG A 339 15.43 16.00 -0.93
CA ARG A 339 15.85 17.38 -0.69
C ARG A 339 14.65 18.21 -0.20
N ARG A 340 14.81 18.90 0.93
CA ARG A 340 13.84 19.87 1.48
C ARG A 340 14.56 21.19 1.74
N GLY A 341 14.37 22.16 0.85
CA GLY A 341 15.12 23.42 0.86
C GLY A 341 16.63 23.16 0.77
N ASP A 342 17.36 23.61 1.80
CA ASP A 342 18.81 23.48 1.91
C ASP A 342 19.28 22.23 2.68
N HIS A 343 18.38 21.29 3.00
CA HIS A 343 18.73 20.08 3.75
C HIS A 343 18.25 18.80 3.08
N LEU A 344 18.90 17.68 3.41
CA LEU A 344 18.47 16.32 3.09
C LEU A 344 17.65 15.77 4.26
N ALA A 345 16.54 15.09 3.95
CA ALA A 345 15.61 14.55 4.93
C ALA A 345 15.07 13.17 4.50
N LEU A 346 14.41 12.48 5.44
CA LEU A 346 13.73 11.21 5.15
C LEU A 346 12.55 11.47 4.20
N GLY A 347 12.54 10.71 3.11
CA GLY A 347 11.42 10.59 2.21
C GLY A 347 10.33 9.67 2.75
N PRO A 348 9.17 9.63 2.08
CA PRO A 348 8.01 8.86 2.54
C PRO A 348 8.20 7.32 2.51
N ALA A 349 9.22 6.81 1.81
CA ALA A 349 9.57 5.38 1.76
C ALA A 349 10.77 5.01 2.67
N ALA A 350 11.22 5.92 3.52
CA ALA A 350 12.44 5.74 4.31
C ALA A 350 12.21 4.84 5.54
N GLY A 351 13.15 3.93 5.81
CA GLY A 351 13.04 2.96 6.91
C GLY A 351 12.17 1.74 6.61
N ASP A 352 11.54 1.67 5.43
CA ASP A 352 10.97 0.43 4.93
C ASP A 352 12.10 -0.59 4.71
N PRO A 353 11.95 -1.89 5.08
CA PRO A 353 12.92 -2.90 4.67
C PRO A 353 13.14 -2.79 3.16
N VAL A 354 14.40 -2.86 2.70
CA VAL A 354 14.65 -3.20 1.29
C VAL A 354 13.89 -4.52 1.10
N ALA A 355 12.78 -4.49 0.37
CA ALA A 355 11.86 -5.61 0.35
C ALA A 355 12.61 -6.80 -0.24
N ASP A 356 13.23 -7.65 0.58
CA ASP A 356 13.90 -8.85 0.09
C ASP A 356 12.86 -9.90 -0.36
N ASP A 357 11.61 -9.73 0.10
CA ASP A 357 10.44 -10.53 -0.32
C ASP A 357 9.79 -10.04 -1.62
N ASP A 358 9.95 -8.76 -2.01
CA ASP A 358 9.43 -8.15 -3.26
C ASP A 358 10.53 -7.61 -4.19
N ALA A 359 11.81 -7.78 -3.82
CA ALA A 359 12.94 -7.70 -4.72
C ALA A 359 12.82 -8.89 -5.66
N ASP A 360 12.02 -8.69 -6.70
CA ASP A 360 12.17 -9.26 -8.02
C ASP A 360 12.95 -10.59 -7.97
N ALA A 361 12.35 -11.65 -7.42
CA ALA A 361 13.03 -12.95 -7.30
C ALA A 361 13.44 -13.57 -8.66
N GLY A 362 13.18 -12.87 -9.77
CA GLY A 362 13.72 -13.13 -11.11
C GLY A 362 14.93 -12.26 -11.52
N SER A 363 15.31 -11.26 -10.72
CA SER A 363 16.34 -10.26 -11.00
C SER A 363 17.38 -10.10 -9.90
N GLN A 364 17.24 -10.76 -8.74
CA GLN A 364 18.40 -10.93 -7.86
C GLN A 364 19.50 -11.66 -8.66
N PRO A 365 20.70 -11.06 -8.81
CA PRO A 365 21.79 -11.75 -9.46
C PRO A 365 22.06 -13.02 -8.65
N VAL A 366 21.90 -14.18 -9.29
CA VAL A 366 22.46 -15.40 -8.71
C VAL A 366 23.94 -15.12 -8.55
N ASN A 367 24.42 -15.16 -7.30
CA ASN A 367 25.81 -14.94 -6.97
C ASN A 367 26.62 -16.16 -7.40
N ASP A 368 26.72 -16.32 -8.72
CA ASP A 368 27.50 -17.33 -9.40
C ASP A 368 28.72 -16.63 -9.97
N ALA A 369 29.90 -16.98 -9.45
CA ALA A 369 31.17 -16.41 -9.84
C ALA A 369 31.49 -16.60 -11.35
N ALA A 370 30.74 -17.47 -12.04
CA ALA A 370 30.84 -17.67 -13.48
C ALA A 370 30.22 -16.54 -14.32
N PHE A 371 29.39 -15.65 -13.76
CA PHE A 371 28.71 -14.58 -14.49
C PHE A 371 29.00 -13.20 -13.89
N ALA A 372 29.01 -12.16 -14.73
CA ALA A 372 29.03 -10.78 -14.26
C ALA A 372 27.67 -10.41 -13.63
N PRO A 373 27.57 -10.21 -12.30
CA PRO A 373 26.30 -9.94 -11.62
C PRO A 373 25.65 -8.62 -12.05
N GLN A 374 26.42 -7.71 -12.65
CA GLN A 374 25.94 -6.45 -13.19
C GLN A 374 24.94 -6.64 -14.36
N LEU A 375 25.05 -7.73 -15.11
CA LEU A 375 24.28 -7.99 -16.32
C LEU A 375 23.49 -9.29 -16.17
N PHE A 376 22.45 -9.26 -15.33
CA PHE A 376 21.65 -10.44 -14.96
C PHE A 376 21.07 -11.22 -16.15
N ARG A 377 20.83 -10.57 -17.30
CA ARG A 377 20.33 -11.24 -18.50
C ARG A 377 21.29 -12.26 -19.09
N LEU A 378 22.60 -12.19 -18.80
CA LEU A 378 23.58 -13.20 -19.18
C LEU A 378 23.27 -14.55 -18.50
N TYR A 379 22.96 -14.51 -17.21
CA TYR A 379 22.55 -15.67 -16.45
C TYR A 379 21.19 -16.21 -16.93
N ASN A 380 20.25 -15.32 -17.26
CA ASN A 380 18.94 -15.70 -17.81
C ASN A 380 19.06 -16.43 -19.15
N LEU A 381 19.92 -15.95 -20.05
CA LEU A 381 20.18 -16.59 -21.33
C LEU A 381 20.77 -17.99 -21.15
N HIS A 382 21.73 -18.13 -20.23
CA HIS A 382 22.31 -19.44 -19.89
C HIS A 382 21.24 -20.40 -19.35
N CYS A 383 20.41 -19.96 -18.41
CA CYS A 383 19.30 -20.76 -17.87
C CYS A 383 18.38 -21.27 -18.99
N LEU A 384 18.02 -20.40 -19.95
CA LEU A 384 17.17 -20.76 -21.08
C LEU A 384 17.86 -21.72 -22.05
N ALA A 385 19.12 -21.49 -22.39
CA ALA A 385 19.89 -22.35 -23.29
C ALA A 385 20.08 -23.77 -22.72
N THR A 386 20.31 -23.86 -21.41
CA THR A 386 20.48 -25.12 -20.67
C THR A 386 19.13 -25.85 -20.47
N ALA A 387 18.07 -25.14 -20.06
CA ALA A 387 16.72 -25.70 -19.97
C ALA A 387 16.17 -26.14 -21.34
N ALA A 388 16.65 -25.51 -22.42
CA ALA A 388 16.36 -25.91 -23.79
C ALA A 388 17.26 -27.06 -24.31
N GLY A 389 18.12 -27.67 -23.49
CA GLY A 389 19.18 -28.61 -23.89
C GLY A 389 19.08 -30.06 -23.40
N ALA A 390 18.68 -30.36 -22.15
CA ALA A 390 18.67 -31.75 -21.61
C ALA A 390 17.72 -31.96 -20.40
N GLY A 391 17.27 -33.23 -20.20
CA GLY A 391 16.22 -33.64 -19.25
C GLY A 391 16.56 -33.55 -17.75
N GLN A 392 15.55 -33.25 -16.92
CA GLN A 392 15.66 -32.96 -15.48
C GLN A 392 15.49 -34.20 -14.58
N SER A 393 16.35 -34.30 -13.55
CA SER A 393 16.28 -35.27 -12.44
C SER A 393 15.67 -34.68 -11.16
N ARG A 394 14.97 -35.55 -10.39
CA ARG A 394 14.09 -35.36 -9.21
C ARG A 394 14.78 -35.04 -7.87
N MET A 395 14.00 -34.52 -6.88
CA MET A 395 13.72 -35.03 -5.49
C MET A 395 13.28 -33.87 -4.52
N PRO A 396 12.78 -34.10 -3.28
CA PRO A 396 11.62 -34.85 -2.78
C PRO A 396 10.58 -33.98 -1.98
N ARG A 397 9.45 -34.59 -1.57
CA ARG A 397 8.18 -34.00 -1.02
C ARG A 397 8.12 -33.91 0.52
N CYS A 398 7.27 -33.03 1.08
CA CYS A 398 6.57 -33.09 2.40
C CYS A 398 5.36 -32.09 2.42
N HIS A 399 4.09 -32.51 2.35
CA HIS A 399 3.06 -32.64 3.42
C HIS A 399 2.48 -31.35 4.09
N GLY A 400 1.35 -30.85 3.56
CA GLY A 400 0.03 -30.92 4.23
C GLY A 400 -0.52 -29.75 5.09
N ALA A 401 -1.64 -29.18 4.58
CA ALA A 401 -2.88 -28.80 5.29
C ALA A 401 -3.15 -27.35 5.75
N GLY A 402 -4.37 -26.86 5.42
CA GLY A 402 -5.22 -26.10 6.36
C GLY A 402 -5.97 -24.88 5.81
N ASP A 403 -7.30 -24.97 5.73
CA ASP A 403 -8.27 -23.88 5.47
C ASP A 403 -7.95 -22.56 6.21
N ARG A 404 -8.08 -21.40 5.55
CA ARG A 404 -8.12 -20.10 6.24
C ARG A 404 -9.23 -19.16 5.76
N LEU A 405 -9.93 -18.63 6.77
CA LEU A 405 -10.81 -17.47 6.74
C LEU A 405 -10.01 -16.19 6.44
N MET A 406 -10.66 -15.18 5.85
CA MET A 406 -10.16 -13.80 5.82
C MET A 406 -9.89 -13.32 7.26
N HIS A 407 -8.67 -12.86 7.55
CA HIS A 407 -8.28 -12.34 8.86
C HIS A 407 -8.44 -10.81 8.91
N THR A 408 -8.83 -10.27 10.06
CA THR A 408 -8.96 -8.82 10.28
C THR A 408 -7.61 -8.21 10.63
N THR A 409 -7.19 -7.20 9.88
CA THR A 409 -5.97 -6.38 10.11
C THR A 409 -6.36 -4.95 10.48
N LEU A 410 -5.39 -4.14 10.92
CA LEU A 410 -5.61 -2.73 11.26
C LEU A 410 -6.23 -1.95 10.09
N TYR A 411 -5.83 -2.24 8.85
CA TYR A 411 -6.37 -1.59 7.65
C TYR A 411 -7.80 -2.02 7.34
N THR A 412 -8.11 -3.31 7.45
CA THR A 412 -9.46 -3.82 7.15
C THR A 412 -10.54 -3.25 8.07
N LEU A 413 -10.18 -2.76 9.26
CA LEU A 413 -11.11 -2.05 10.15
C LEU A 413 -11.67 -0.78 9.50
N PHE A 414 -10.88 -0.11 8.66
CA PHE A 414 -11.26 1.12 7.97
C PHE A 414 -11.80 0.88 6.56
N MET A 415 -11.70 -0.34 6.02
CA MET A 415 -12.24 -0.64 4.69
C MET A 415 -13.78 -0.61 4.71
N PRO A 416 -14.41 -0.02 3.69
CA PRO A 416 -15.85 -0.09 3.52
C PRO A 416 -16.37 -1.52 3.51
N PRO A 417 -17.53 -1.81 4.13
CA PRO A 417 -18.25 -3.05 3.90
C PRO A 417 -18.56 -3.26 2.41
N GLU A 418 -18.82 -4.52 2.02
CA GLU A 418 -19.20 -4.84 0.65
C GLU A 418 -20.42 -4.02 0.20
N GLY A 419 -20.34 -3.42 -1.01
CA GLY A 419 -21.39 -2.57 -1.57
C GLY A 419 -21.54 -1.19 -0.92
N CYS A 420 -20.54 -0.74 -0.15
CA CYS A 420 -20.52 0.58 0.49
C CYS A 420 -19.28 1.39 0.10
N PHE A 421 -19.36 2.72 0.25
CA PHE A 421 -18.25 3.65 0.09
C PHE A 421 -17.98 4.40 1.40
N GLY A 422 -16.70 4.66 1.72
CA GLY A 422 -16.33 5.52 2.84
C GLY A 422 -16.82 6.94 2.64
N ASP A 423 -17.54 7.46 3.64
CA ASP A 423 -18.14 8.79 3.59
C ASP A 423 -17.43 9.77 4.53
N PHE A 424 -17.46 9.47 5.84
CA PHE A 424 -16.74 10.23 6.86
C PHE A 424 -16.49 9.38 8.10
N GLY A 425 -15.36 9.59 8.78
CA GLY A 425 -15.03 8.87 10.00
C GLY A 425 -14.27 9.71 11.02
N LEU A 426 -14.42 9.33 12.29
CA LEU A 426 -13.68 9.89 13.42
C LEU A 426 -12.87 8.77 14.06
N PHE A 427 -11.63 9.01 14.43
CA PHE A 427 -10.89 8.06 15.25
C PHE A 427 -10.00 8.77 16.26
N CYS A 428 -9.77 8.14 17.40
CA CYS A 428 -8.87 8.65 18.43
C CYS A 428 -7.72 7.69 18.71
N GLY A 429 -6.60 8.19 19.23
CA GLY A 429 -5.44 7.35 19.50
C GLY A 429 -4.35 8.02 20.31
N PHE A 430 -3.38 7.21 20.69
CA PHE A 430 -2.18 7.68 21.39
C PHE A 430 -1.08 8.11 20.42
N THR A 431 -0.68 7.21 19.53
CA THR A 431 0.33 7.45 18.52
C THR A 431 -0.17 7.00 17.16
N ALA A 432 0.35 7.65 16.12
CA ALA A 432 0.04 7.34 14.74
C ALA A 432 1.25 7.64 13.85
N THR A 433 1.46 6.86 12.78
CA THR A 433 2.54 7.12 11.81
C THR A 433 1.96 7.58 10.45
N PRO A 434 2.68 8.45 9.70
CA PRO A 434 2.23 8.93 8.40
C PRO A 434 1.89 7.80 7.41
N GLN A 435 2.68 6.75 7.40
CA GLN A 435 2.51 5.61 6.50
C GLN A 435 1.19 4.88 6.76
N VAL A 436 0.90 4.58 8.03
CA VAL A 436 -0.31 3.86 8.45
C VAL A 436 -1.54 4.73 8.26
N LEU A 437 -1.50 6.00 8.65
CA LEU A 437 -2.62 6.91 8.40
C LEU A 437 -2.86 7.15 6.90
N GLY A 438 -1.79 7.21 6.10
CA GLY A 438 -1.89 7.34 4.65
C GLY A 438 -2.56 6.13 4.02
N GLN A 439 -2.24 4.92 4.49
CA GLN A 439 -2.89 3.70 4.03
C GLN A 439 -4.33 3.60 4.52
N ILE A 440 -4.61 3.89 5.80
CA ILE A 440 -5.97 3.97 6.34
C ILE A 440 -6.83 4.92 5.50
N ARG A 441 -6.32 6.12 5.20
CA ARG A 441 -7.04 7.09 4.37
C ARG A 441 -7.34 6.54 2.98
N ARG A 442 -6.36 5.91 2.32
CA ARG A 442 -6.53 5.33 0.98
C ARG A 442 -7.54 4.18 0.96
N SER A 443 -7.49 3.31 1.98
CA SER A 443 -8.40 2.17 2.10
C SER A 443 -9.83 2.59 2.48
N PHE A 444 -10.01 3.77 3.08
CA PHE A 444 -11.32 4.29 3.46
C PHE A 444 -12.10 4.85 2.27
N THR A 445 -11.52 5.76 1.48
CA THR A 445 -12.19 6.39 0.32
C THR A 445 -11.19 7.05 -0.64
N GLY A 446 -11.63 7.28 -1.88
CA GLY A 446 -10.85 7.97 -2.93
C GLY A 446 -10.88 9.49 -2.84
N GLU A 447 -11.82 10.06 -2.08
CA GLU A 447 -11.97 11.51 -1.92
C GLU A 447 -10.81 12.13 -1.14
N MET A 448 -10.30 13.26 -1.63
CA MET A 448 -9.14 13.99 -1.09
C MET A 448 -9.37 15.50 -0.94
N ALA A 449 -10.39 16.05 -1.62
CA ALA A 449 -10.71 17.47 -1.68
C ALA A 449 -11.49 17.95 -0.44
N ARG A 450 -11.89 17.04 0.44
CA ARG A 450 -12.47 17.35 1.75
C ARG A 450 -11.93 16.40 2.81
N PRO A 451 -11.96 16.78 4.10
CA PRO A 451 -11.77 15.83 5.18
C PRO A 451 -12.77 14.67 5.06
N VAL A 452 -12.25 13.45 5.07
CA VAL A 452 -13.01 12.19 5.12
C VAL A 452 -12.72 11.42 6.40
N LEU A 453 -11.60 11.72 7.06
CA LEU A 453 -11.25 11.17 8.36
C LEU A 453 -10.78 12.30 9.28
N ALA A 454 -11.27 12.32 10.52
CA ALA A 454 -10.76 13.20 11.57
C ALA A 454 -9.99 12.38 12.63
N ALA A 455 -8.73 12.75 12.85
CA ALA A 455 -7.80 12.07 13.75
C ALA A 455 -7.64 12.86 15.06
N PHE A 456 -8.15 12.32 16.16
CA PHE A 456 -7.96 12.83 17.52
C PHE A 456 -6.79 12.08 18.17
N ILE A 457 -5.57 12.52 17.92
CA ILE A 457 -4.36 11.89 18.47
C ILE A 457 -3.84 12.70 19.66
N HIS A 458 -3.27 12.02 20.65
CA HIS A 458 -2.60 12.68 21.78
C HIS A 458 -1.63 13.75 21.28
N PRO A 459 -1.58 14.96 21.90
CA PRO A 459 -0.68 16.02 21.48
C PRO A 459 0.76 15.55 21.26
N THR A 460 1.33 15.86 20.10
CA THR A 460 2.69 15.43 19.72
C THR A 460 3.33 16.41 18.74
N VAL A 461 4.67 16.54 18.82
CA VAL A 461 5.49 17.27 17.84
C VAL A 461 5.50 16.60 16.46
N ASN A 462 5.14 15.32 16.37
CA ASN A 462 5.13 14.53 15.12
C ASN A 462 3.74 14.46 14.48
N ALA A 463 2.99 15.56 14.52
CA ALA A 463 1.62 15.60 13.97
C ALA A 463 1.59 15.26 12.48
N VAL A 464 0.61 14.44 12.07
CA VAL A 464 0.45 13.98 10.67
C VAL A 464 -0.72 14.74 10.03
N SER A 465 -0.47 15.99 9.68
CA SER A 465 -1.48 16.92 9.16
C SER A 465 -1.39 17.15 7.64
N ASP A 466 -0.45 16.49 6.96
CA ASP A 466 -0.13 16.70 5.55
C ASP A 466 -0.63 15.59 4.61
N ILE A 467 -1.53 14.74 5.09
CA ILE A 467 -2.22 13.73 4.28
C ILE A 467 -3.53 14.35 3.78
N PRO A 468 -3.70 14.59 2.46
CA PRO A 468 -4.94 15.20 1.94
C PRO A 468 -6.15 14.35 2.33
N GLY A 469 -7.26 14.97 2.72
CA GLY A 469 -8.48 14.27 3.17
C GLY A 469 -8.42 13.70 4.60
N LEU A 470 -7.27 13.77 5.28
CA LEU A 470 -7.16 13.48 6.71
C LEU A 470 -7.07 14.80 7.48
N ALA A 471 -8.03 15.07 8.37
CA ALA A 471 -7.99 16.21 9.26
C ALA A 471 -7.36 15.82 10.60
N TRP A 472 -6.20 16.39 10.91
CA TRP A 472 -5.56 16.25 12.22
C TRP A 472 -6.20 17.22 13.21
N MET A 473 -6.84 16.71 14.26
CA MET A 473 -7.50 17.53 15.28
C MET A 473 -6.48 17.97 16.32
N TRP A 474 -6.24 19.28 16.44
CA TRP A 474 -5.26 19.82 17.38
C TRP A 474 -5.82 19.77 18.81
N MET A 475 -5.50 18.68 19.50
CA MET A 475 -5.98 18.40 20.85
C MET A 475 -5.38 19.37 21.88
N ARG A 476 -6.23 19.86 22.79
CA ARG A 476 -5.82 20.51 24.03
C ARG A 476 -5.76 19.48 25.14
N LYS A 477 -4.68 19.49 25.90
CA LYS A 477 -4.47 18.59 27.05
C LYS A 477 -5.25 19.09 28.26
N ASP A 478 -6.55 18.78 28.29
CA ASP A 478 -7.45 19.17 29.37
C ASP A 478 -8.40 18.02 29.76
N GLY A 479 -8.41 17.66 31.04
CA GLY A 479 -9.28 16.62 31.60
C GLY A 479 -8.83 15.17 31.39
N TYR A 480 -7.56 14.93 31.02
CA TYR A 480 -6.94 13.61 30.91
C TYR A 480 -5.40 13.70 30.97
N ASN A 481 -4.71 12.64 31.41
CA ASN A 481 -3.24 12.57 31.39
C ASN A 481 -2.68 12.21 29.99
N LEU A 482 -3.18 11.12 29.40
CA LEU A 482 -2.87 10.67 28.04
C LEU A 482 -4.17 10.33 27.30
N LEU A 483 -4.28 10.70 26.02
CA LEU A 483 -5.31 10.17 25.14
C LEU A 483 -4.85 8.80 24.64
N HIS A 484 -5.30 7.74 25.32
CA HIS A 484 -4.82 6.39 25.07
C HIS A 484 -5.88 5.44 24.50
N ALA A 485 -7.14 5.85 24.44
CA ALA A 485 -8.23 5.17 23.73
C ALA A 485 -7.95 5.04 22.21
N LYS A 486 -8.18 3.85 21.63
CA LYS A 486 -8.12 3.60 20.17
C LYS A 486 -9.48 3.15 19.67
N VAL A 487 -10.27 4.13 19.28
CA VAL A 487 -11.65 3.96 18.87
C VAL A 487 -11.81 4.59 17.49
N ALA A 488 -12.52 3.93 16.59
CA ALA A 488 -12.90 4.47 15.30
C ALA A 488 -14.42 4.36 15.13
N LEU A 489 -15.05 5.45 14.72
CA LEU A 489 -16.46 5.56 14.37
C LEU A 489 -16.56 6.01 12.92
N LEU A 490 -16.96 5.11 12.04
CA LEU A 490 -16.83 5.25 10.59
C LEU A 490 -18.20 5.16 9.92
N GLY A 491 -18.50 6.10 9.04
CA GLY A 491 -19.71 6.13 8.25
C GLY A 491 -19.47 5.68 6.82
N PHE A 492 -20.37 4.84 6.31
CA PHE A 492 -20.33 4.31 4.96
C PHE A 492 -21.69 4.48 4.27
N ARG A 493 -21.69 5.03 3.07
CA ARG A 493 -22.89 5.13 2.23
C ARG A 493 -23.04 3.88 1.36
N ARG A 494 -24.26 3.38 1.18
CA ARG A 494 -24.52 2.24 0.28
C ARG A 494 -24.49 2.65 -1.19
N GLN A 495 -24.09 1.73 -2.06
CA GLN A 495 -24.16 1.91 -3.50
C GLN A 495 -25.62 1.91 -3.98
N GLY A 496 -26.00 2.86 -4.84
CA GLY A 496 -27.30 2.88 -5.53
C GLY A 496 -28.51 3.22 -4.64
N GLY A 497 -28.32 3.84 -3.48
CA GLY A 497 -29.42 4.29 -2.60
C GLY A 497 -28.99 5.20 -1.46
N ASP A 498 -29.92 5.45 -0.52
CA ASP A 498 -29.73 6.34 0.65
C ASP A 498 -29.36 5.60 1.95
N GLY A 499 -29.12 4.29 1.88
CA GLY A 499 -28.75 3.52 3.06
C GLY A 499 -27.39 3.94 3.62
N TYR A 500 -27.28 3.95 4.95
CA TYR A 500 -26.08 4.34 5.67
C TYR A 500 -25.71 3.30 6.73
N VAL A 501 -24.44 2.88 6.73
CA VAL A 501 -23.87 1.91 7.66
C VAL A 501 -22.85 2.62 8.54
N ILE A 502 -22.96 2.41 9.85
CA ILE A 502 -22.03 2.97 10.84
C ILE A 502 -21.24 1.82 11.45
N ARG A 503 -19.92 1.87 11.34
CA ARG A 503 -19.01 0.97 12.05
C ARG A 503 -18.48 1.63 13.30
N LEU A 504 -18.51 0.90 14.40
CA LEU A 504 -17.72 1.21 15.59
C LEU A 504 -16.66 0.13 15.77
N ALA A 505 -15.41 0.55 15.88
CA ALA A 505 -14.27 -0.32 16.14
C ALA A 505 -13.47 0.15 17.35
N VAL A 506 -12.97 -0.80 18.14
CA VAL A 506 -12.08 -0.61 19.27
C VAL A 506 -10.85 -1.50 19.05
N SER A 507 -9.66 -0.92 19.18
CA SER A 507 -8.39 -1.63 19.05
C SER A 507 -7.58 -1.50 20.34
N THR A 508 -6.75 -2.50 20.66
CA THR A 508 -5.71 -2.36 21.68
C THR A 508 -4.43 -1.75 21.12
N GLY A 509 -4.23 -1.82 19.81
CA GLY A 509 -3.03 -1.39 19.09
C GLY A 509 -3.09 0.06 18.66
N ASN A 510 -1.94 0.74 18.64
CA ASN A 510 -1.81 2.11 18.14
C ASN A 510 -2.03 2.19 16.62
N TRP A 511 -2.18 3.39 16.07
CA TRP A 511 -2.28 3.59 14.61
C TRP A 511 -0.87 3.63 13.97
N THR A 512 -0.03 2.67 14.35
CA THR A 512 1.38 2.54 13.98
C THR A 512 1.62 1.22 13.25
N GLN A 513 2.87 0.95 12.86
CA GLN A 513 3.25 -0.28 12.16
C GLN A 513 3.27 -1.51 13.10
N ASP A 514 3.35 -1.31 14.41
CA ASP A 514 3.54 -2.41 15.37
C ASP A 514 2.40 -3.44 15.28
N PRO A 515 1.10 -3.07 15.28
CA PRO A 515 -0.02 -4.04 15.18
C PRO A 515 -0.10 -4.78 13.83
N LEU A 516 0.69 -4.34 12.84
CA LEU A 516 0.76 -4.95 11.51
C LEU A 516 1.94 -5.92 11.39
N THR A 517 2.80 -5.98 12.40
CA THR A 517 4.04 -6.78 12.38
C THR A 517 4.04 -7.77 13.53
N ASP A 518 4.75 -7.47 14.61
CA ASP A 518 5.03 -8.40 15.70
C ASP A 518 4.27 -8.05 17.00
N SER A 519 3.48 -6.98 17.01
CA SER A 519 2.65 -6.62 18.15
C SER A 519 1.34 -7.41 18.15
N ILE A 520 1.13 -8.22 19.19
CA ILE A 520 -0.10 -8.98 19.35
C ILE A 520 -1.16 -8.06 19.96
N ASP A 521 -2.09 -7.63 19.12
CA ASP A 521 -3.20 -6.74 19.45
C ASP A 521 -4.57 -7.41 19.26
N LEU A 522 -5.57 -6.92 19.98
CA LEU A 522 -6.96 -7.33 19.85
C LEU A 522 -7.80 -6.21 19.23
N PHE A 523 -8.87 -6.60 18.57
CA PHE A 523 -9.89 -5.69 18.08
C PHE A 523 -11.29 -6.17 18.46
N TRP A 524 -12.23 -5.23 18.48
CA TRP A 524 -13.66 -5.47 18.38
C TRP A 524 -14.27 -4.49 17.37
N SER A 525 -15.23 -4.94 16.58
CA SER A 525 -15.94 -4.11 15.61
C SER A 525 -17.37 -4.60 15.36
N VAL A 526 -18.29 -3.66 15.16
CA VAL A 526 -19.68 -3.90 14.73
C VAL A 526 -20.07 -2.95 13.62
N ASP A 527 -20.85 -3.45 12.66
CA ASP A 527 -21.44 -2.69 11.57
C ASP A 527 -22.95 -2.59 11.80
N VAL A 528 -23.46 -1.37 11.89
CA VAL A 528 -24.87 -1.08 12.16
C VAL A 528 -25.49 -0.44 10.95
N ASP A 529 -26.47 -1.13 10.36
CA ASP A 529 -27.34 -0.53 9.36
C ASP A 529 -28.34 0.39 10.07
N SER A 530 -28.36 1.67 9.71
CA SER A 530 -29.29 2.66 10.26
C SER A 530 -30.77 2.26 10.12
N THR A 531 -31.10 1.43 9.14
CA THR A 531 -32.49 0.96 8.89
C THR A 531 -32.87 -0.30 9.68
N ALA A 532 -31.90 -1.03 10.24
CA ALA A 532 -32.10 -2.32 10.90
C ALA A 532 -31.20 -2.50 12.13
N ALA A 533 -31.12 -1.44 12.96
CA ALA A 533 -30.16 -1.37 14.06
C ALA A 533 -30.57 -2.20 15.29
N ASP A 534 -29.67 -3.06 15.79
CA ASP A 534 -29.86 -3.78 17.05
C ASP A 534 -29.77 -2.81 18.26
N PRO A 535 -30.68 -2.87 19.25
CA PRO A 535 -30.68 -1.93 20.38
C PRO A 535 -29.42 -1.94 21.25
N GLN A 536 -28.65 -3.03 21.26
CA GLN A 536 -27.37 -3.11 21.97
C GLN A 536 -26.27 -2.39 21.20
N ASP A 537 -26.19 -2.59 19.88
CA ASP A 537 -25.22 -1.90 19.03
C ASP A 537 -25.48 -0.38 19.02
N VAL A 538 -26.76 0.05 18.99
CA VAL A 538 -27.12 1.48 19.09
C VAL A 538 -26.64 2.10 20.41
N ALA A 539 -26.72 1.36 21.52
CA ALA A 539 -26.23 1.86 22.82
C ALA A 539 -24.73 2.12 22.78
N ASP A 540 -23.97 1.24 22.11
CA ASP A 540 -22.54 1.38 21.94
C ASP A 540 -22.19 2.58 21.05
N LEU A 541 -22.91 2.77 19.94
CA LEU A 541 -22.74 3.92 19.05
C LEU A 541 -22.98 5.24 19.78
N HIS A 542 -24.05 5.36 20.56
CA HIS A 542 -24.34 6.58 21.32
C HIS A 542 -23.28 6.86 22.39
N ALA A 543 -22.79 5.82 23.08
CA ALA A 543 -21.72 5.96 24.06
C ALA A 543 -20.40 6.43 23.41
N ALA A 544 -20.02 5.83 22.28
CA ALA A 544 -18.84 6.22 21.53
C ALA A 544 -18.97 7.64 20.94
N TRP A 545 -20.13 7.99 20.37
CA TRP A 545 -20.40 9.34 19.86
C TRP A 545 -20.29 10.40 20.97
N ALA A 546 -20.85 10.12 22.16
CA ALA A 546 -20.72 11.01 23.30
C ALA A 546 -19.24 11.21 23.72
N MET A 547 -18.39 10.20 23.56
CA MET A 547 -16.94 10.33 23.76
C MET A 547 -16.29 11.25 22.71
N PHE A 548 -16.66 11.10 21.44
CA PHE A 548 -16.16 11.99 20.38
C PHE A 548 -16.64 13.43 20.53
N ASP A 549 -17.88 13.68 20.96
CA ASP A 549 -18.34 15.04 21.26
C ASP A 549 -17.54 15.68 22.39
N TRP A 550 -17.17 14.89 23.40
CA TRP A 550 -16.29 15.35 24.48
C TRP A 550 -14.87 15.66 23.99
N LEU A 551 -14.35 14.91 23.02
CA LEU A 551 -13.06 15.16 22.37
C LEU A 551 -13.11 16.41 21.47
N ARG A 552 -14.18 16.60 20.69
CA ARG A 552 -14.39 17.81 19.86
C ARG A 552 -14.35 19.08 20.69
N ALA A 553 -15.00 19.08 21.86
CA ALA A 553 -14.96 20.20 22.79
C ALA A 553 -13.54 20.57 23.27
N ARG A 554 -12.55 19.69 23.06
CA ARG A 554 -11.14 19.85 23.47
C ARG A 554 -10.17 19.97 22.30
N ALA A 555 -10.63 19.90 21.05
CA ALA A 555 -9.78 20.04 19.88
C ALA A 555 -10.15 21.29 19.06
N ASP A 556 -9.25 21.73 18.19
CA ASP A 556 -9.63 22.57 17.06
C ASP A 556 -10.25 21.68 15.97
N CYS A 557 -11.57 21.82 15.79
CA CYS A 557 -12.36 21.12 14.78
C CYS A 557 -12.75 22.02 13.59
N SER A 558 -12.21 23.23 13.49
CA SER A 558 -12.58 24.22 12.46
C SER A 558 -12.46 23.69 11.03
N LEU A 559 -11.53 22.76 10.78
CA LEU A 559 -11.34 22.13 9.46
C LEU A 559 -12.49 21.19 9.07
N VAL A 560 -13.15 20.53 10.04
CA VAL A 560 -14.27 19.60 9.77
C VAL A 560 -15.64 20.23 10.00
N GLU A 561 -15.70 21.42 10.63
CA GLU A 561 -16.93 22.15 10.93
C GLU A 561 -17.33 23.17 9.84
N ARG A 562 -16.54 23.25 8.76
CA ARG A 562 -16.79 24.08 7.57
C ARG A 562 -17.38 23.27 6.43
N ASP A 563 -17.96 23.99 5.48
CA ASP A 563 -18.49 23.41 4.26
C ASP A 563 -17.37 23.16 3.22
N TYR A 564 -17.53 22.06 2.50
CA TYR A 564 -16.76 21.70 1.30
C TYR A 564 -17.79 21.42 0.22
N ASP A 565 -17.75 22.20 -0.86
CA ASP A 565 -18.77 22.16 -1.91
C ASP A 565 -20.22 22.33 -1.40
N GLY A 566 -20.40 23.07 -0.30
CA GLY A 566 -21.71 23.35 0.30
C GLY A 566 -22.22 22.29 1.27
N GLU A 567 -21.46 21.22 1.55
CA GLU A 567 -21.80 20.22 2.57
C GLU A 567 -20.69 20.14 3.63
N ARG A 568 -21.06 19.93 4.91
CA ARG A 568 -20.04 19.62 5.92
C ARG A 568 -19.66 18.14 5.86
N PRO A 569 -18.37 17.81 6.10
CA PRO A 569 -17.91 16.43 6.08
C PRO A 569 -18.67 15.48 7.00
N ASP A 570 -19.10 15.93 8.18
CA ASP A 570 -19.65 15.07 9.23
C ASP A 570 -21.18 14.99 9.27
N ASP A 571 -21.89 15.72 8.39
CA ASP A 571 -23.34 15.90 8.47
C ASP A 571 -24.11 14.58 8.31
N ARG A 572 -23.72 13.73 7.35
CA ARG A 572 -24.41 12.46 7.10
C ARG A 572 -24.23 11.47 8.23
N LEU A 573 -23.00 11.33 8.75
CA LEU A 573 -22.73 10.48 9.92
C LEU A 573 -23.52 10.97 11.14
N ARG A 574 -23.54 12.29 11.38
CA ARG A 574 -24.30 12.91 12.47
C ARG A 574 -25.80 12.66 12.32
N SER A 575 -26.35 12.86 11.12
CA SER A 575 -27.76 12.63 10.82
C SER A 575 -28.14 11.16 11.00
N ALA A 576 -27.31 10.24 10.52
CA ALA A 576 -27.52 8.81 10.67
C ALA A 576 -27.55 8.40 12.16
N LEU A 577 -26.61 8.90 12.97
CA LEU A 577 -26.60 8.67 14.43
C LEU A 577 -27.83 9.27 15.11
N ALA A 578 -28.22 10.50 14.76
CA ALA A 578 -29.39 11.16 15.33
C ALA A 578 -30.71 10.44 14.98
N SER A 579 -30.75 9.73 13.85
CA SER A 579 -31.90 8.95 13.41
C SER A 579 -32.03 7.57 14.07
N LEU A 580 -30.99 7.10 14.78
CA LEU A 580 -31.04 5.80 15.46
C LEU A 580 -32.07 5.80 16.60
N PRO A 581 -32.78 4.68 16.80
CA PRO A 581 -33.81 4.61 17.83
C PRO A 581 -33.22 4.73 19.24
N PRO A 582 -33.89 5.40 20.19
CA PRO A 582 -33.43 5.43 21.57
C PRO A 582 -33.43 4.02 22.17
N THR A 583 -32.42 3.72 22.98
CA THR A 583 -32.27 2.42 23.64
C THR A 583 -32.03 2.59 25.14
N ARG A 584 -32.52 1.62 25.92
CA ARG A 584 -32.26 1.53 27.38
C ARG A 584 -31.23 0.45 27.71
N ARG A 585 -30.60 -0.16 26.69
CA ARG A 585 -29.53 -1.14 26.90
C ARG A 585 -28.32 -0.44 27.47
N THR A 586 -27.66 -1.08 28.42
CA THR A 586 -26.34 -0.63 28.90
C THR A 586 -25.32 -0.89 27.79
N PRO A 587 -24.49 0.09 27.40
CA PRO A 587 -23.47 -0.15 26.38
C PRO A 587 -22.42 -1.16 26.87
N ARG A 588 -21.99 -2.02 25.94
CA ARG A 588 -20.79 -2.85 26.04
C ARG A 588 -19.55 -1.98 25.92
N PHE A 589 -19.60 -0.93 25.09
CA PHE A 589 -18.58 0.10 25.00
C PHE A 589 -18.49 0.89 26.31
N ILE A 590 -17.27 1.05 26.81
CA ILE A 590 -16.96 1.79 28.03
C ILE A 590 -15.75 2.70 27.80
N ASP A 591 -15.73 3.84 28.48
CA ASP A 591 -14.63 4.80 28.45
C ASP A 591 -14.31 5.35 29.85
N SER A 592 -13.10 5.89 30.04
CA SER A 592 -12.61 6.32 31.35
C SER A 592 -12.82 7.80 31.67
N ARG A 593 -13.61 8.56 30.88
CA ARG A 593 -13.74 10.03 31.07
C ARG A 593 -14.15 10.40 32.50
N ALA A 594 -15.19 9.75 33.01
CA ALA A 594 -15.82 10.08 34.30
C ALA A 594 -15.68 8.99 35.37
N GLN A 595 -15.46 7.74 34.97
CA GLN A 595 -15.35 6.60 35.88
C GLN A 595 -14.17 5.72 35.46
N ALA A 596 -13.39 5.22 36.41
CA ALA A 596 -12.28 4.31 36.12
C ALA A 596 -12.75 3.00 35.45
N LEU A 597 -11.91 2.43 34.58
CA LEU A 597 -12.26 1.21 33.85
C LEU A 597 -12.46 0.02 34.78
N ASN A 598 -11.66 -0.11 35.85
CA ASN A 598 -11.74 -1.21 36.81
C ASN A 598 -13.16 -1.38 37.38
N ALA A 599 -13.81 -0.30 37.79
CA ALA A 599 -15.15 -0.31 38.37
C ALA A 599 -16.19 -0.75 37.33
N GLN A 600 -16.09 -0.21 36.11
CA GLN A 600 -16.98 -0.53 34.99
C GLN A 600 -16.82 -1.99 34.52
N VAL A 601 -15.59 -2.48 34.47
CA VAL A 601 -15.23 -3.85 34.08
C VAL A 601 -15.70 -4.85 35.13
N VAL A 602 -15.43 -4.61 36.41
CA VAL A 602 -15.89 -5.48 37.51
C VAL A 602 -17.42 -5.58 37.57
N GLU A 603 -18.12 -4.48 37.28
CA GLU A 603 -19.58 -4.46 37.18
C GLU A 603 -20.11 -5.31 36.01
N ARG A 604 -19.45 -5.26 34.85
CA ARG A 604 -19.96 -5.87 33.60
C ARG A 604 -19.50 -7.31 33.37
N LEU A 605 -18.33 -7.70 33.88
CA LEU A 605 -17.82 -9.07 33.77
C LEU A 605 -18.68 -10.08 34.54
N GLY A 606 -19.36 -9.62 35.59
CA GLY A 606 -20.17 -10.48 36.44
C GLY A 606 -21.29 -11.21 35.68
N SER A 607 -21.56 -12.44 36.11
CA SER A 607 -22.71 -13.24 35.65
C SER A 607 -23.49 -13.78 36.85
N ALA A 608 -24.65 -14.40 36.62
CA ALA A 608 -25.47 -14.98 37.70
C ALA A 608 -24.72 -16.05 38.54
N SER A 609 -23.75 -16.73 37.94
CA SER A 609 -22.94 -17.77 38.60
C SER A 609 -21.49 -17.32 38.76
N LYS A 610 -20.85 -17.78 39.84
CA LYS A 610 -19.42 -17.52 40.08
C LYS A 610 -18.54 -18.15 39.01
N ALA A 611 -17.57 -17.40 38.54
CA ALA A 611 -16.52 -17.89 37.66
C ALA A 611 -15.50 -18.74 38.43
N ASP A 612 -14.97 -19.76 37.75
CA ASP A 612 -13.90 -20.63 38.26
C ASP A 612 -12.52 -20.30 37.66
N ARG A 613 -12.45 -19.31 36.75
CA ARG A 613 -11.20 -18.88 36.12
C ARG A 613 -11.18 -17.36 35.91
N LEU A 614 -10.02 -16.77 36.21
CA LEU A 614 -9.67 -15.38 35.87
C LEU A 614 -8.42 -15.40 35.01
N ILE A 615 -8.51 -14.87 33.80
CA ILE A 615 -7.37 -14.72 32.88
C ILE A 615 -7.15 -13.25 32.59
N LEU A 616 -5.94 -12.76 32.86
CA LEU A 616 -5.54 -11.39 32.58
C LEU A 616 -4.40 -11.37 31.57
N GLY A 617 -4.34 -10.33 30.74
CA GLY A 617 -3.20 -10.08 29.86
C GLY A 617 -2.95 -8.59 29.71
N SER A 618 -1.67 -8.19 29.74
CA SER A 618 -1.25 -6.81 29.46
C SER A 618 0.17 -6.78 28.92
N GLY A 619 0.43 -5.86 27.98
CA GLY A 619 1.77 -5.60 27.47
C GLY A 619 2.66 -4.77 28.38
N TYR A 620 2.09 -4.08 29.37
CA TYR A 620 2.81 -3.19 30.29
C TYR A 620 2.19 -3.20 31.70
N PHE A 621 3.04 -3.14 32.72
CA PHE A 621 2.63 -3.06 34.13
C PHE A 621 3.39 -1.94 34.86
N GLU A 622 2.69 -1.12 35.64
CA GLU A 622 3.30 0.04 36.31
C GLU A 622 4.26 -0.34 37.46
N ALA A 623 5.36 0.41 37.60
CA ALA A 623 6.45 0.16 38.54
C ALA A 623 6.13 0.43 40.02
N GLU A 624 5.09 1.19 40.37
CA GLU A 624 4.83 1.66 41.75
C GLU A 624 3.75 0.86 42.53
N GLY A 625 3.97 0.61 43.84
CA GLY A 625 3.06 -0.12 44.75
C GLY A 625 3.62 -1.43 45.36
N GLU A 626 3.05 -1.87 46.50
CA GLU A 626 3.56 -3.01 47.29
C GLU A 626 2.68 -4.29 47.23
N ASP A 627 1.48 -4.23 46.66
CA ASP A 627 0.37 -5.16 46.88
C ASP A 627 -0.03 -6.04 45.67
N GLY A 628 0.94 -6.65 44.98
CA GLY A 628 0.66 -7.49 43.78
C GLY A 628 0.11 -6.70 42.57
N GLY A 629 -0.11 -5.38 42.72
CA GLY A 629 -0.53 -4.47 41.66
C GLY A 629 -2.01 -4.60 41.26
N VAL A 630 -2.33 -4.01 40.12
CA VAL A 630 -3.70 -4.00 39.55
C VAL A 630 -4.27 -5.42 39.34
N PRO A 631 -3.50 -6.43 38.88
CA PRO A 631 -4.02 -7.80 38.75
C PRO A 631 -4.65 -8.34 40.05
N GLU A 632 -3.96 -8.17 41.17
CA GLU A 632 -4.40 -8.69 42.46
C GLU A 632 -5.56 -7.86 43.04
N ARG A 633 -5.53 -6.53 42.91
CA ARG A 633 -6.66 -5.68 43.30
C ARG A 633 -7.93 -5.97 42.50
N LEU A 634 -7.79 -6.25 41.20
CA LEU A 634 -8.91 -6.68 40.36
C LEU A 634 -9.49 -8.02 40.85
N ARG A 635 -8.63 -9.00 41.17
CA ARG A 635 -9.06 -10.27 41.77
C ARG A 635 -9.81 -10.05 43.09
N MET A 636 -9.28 -9.20 43.98
CA MET A 636 -9.93 -8.88 45.26
C MET A 636 -11.30 -8.26 45.06
N ALA A 637 -11.45 -7.31 44.14
CA ALA A 637 -12.73 -6.70 43.83
C ALA A 637 -13.76 -7.73 43.33
N LEU A 638 -13.35 -8.67 42.48
CA LEU A 638 -14.20 -9.76 41.98
C LEU A 638 -14.62 -10.73 43.09
N LEU A 639 -13.73 -11.06 44.02
CA LEU A 639 -14.02 -11.90 45.18
C LEU A 639 -14.98 -11.22 46.16
N GLN A 640 -14.75 -9.94 46.45
CA GLN A 640 -15.62 -9.13 47.33
C GLN A 640 -17.05 -9.04 46.79
N ARG A 641 -17.21 -8.89 45.47
CA ARG A 641 -18.51 -8.93 44.80
C ARG A 641 -19.08 -10.33 44.59
N LYS A 642 -18.40 -11.37 45.08
CA LYS A 642 -18.81 -12.79 44.95
C LYS A 642 -18.97 -13.20 43.48
N LEU A 643 -18.19 -12.65 42.56
CA LEU A 643 -18.20 -12.98 41.12
C LEU A 643 -17.18 -14.08 40.76
N LEU A 644 -16.13 -14.23 41.56
CA LEU A 644 -15.08 -15.23 41.40
C LEU A 644 -15.12 -16.23 42.58
N ARG A 645 -14.80 -17.50 42.33
CA ARG A 645 -14.60 -18.50 43.39
C ARG A 645 -13.27 -18.27 44.12
N GLN A 646 -13.18 -18.67 45.39
CA GLN A 646 -11.94 -18.57 46.16
C GLN A 646 -10.84 -19.51 45.63
N ASP A 647 -11.22 -20.66 45.08
CA ASP A 647 -10.36 -21.67 44.47
C ASP A 647 -10.24 -21.52 42.94
N ALA A 648 -10.53 -20.32 42.41
CA ALA A 648 -10.47 -20.08 40.98
C ALA A 648 -9.04 -20.20 40.43
N ARG A 649 -8.92 -20.68 39.19
CA ARG A 649 -7.66 -20.72 38.44
C ARG A 649 -7.30 -19.31 37.99
N LEU A 650 -6.06 -18.89 38.23
CA LEU A 650 -5.56 -17.55 37.97
C LEU A 650 -4.41 -17.61 36.97
N ASP A 651 -4.62 -17.09 35.76
CA ASP A 651 -3.61 -17.06 34.70
C ASP A 651 -3.30 -15.60 34.32
N LEU A 652 -2.02 -15.24 34.30
CA LEU A 652 -1.55 -13.90 33.91
C LEU A 652 -0.59 -13.99 32.72
N PHE A 653 -0.98 -13.40 31.60
CA PHE A 653 -0.22 -13.34 30.36
C PHE A 653 0.56 -12.03 30.24
N LEU A 654 1.86 -12.15 29.94
CA LEU A 654 2.80 -11.04 29.94
C LEU A 654 3.94 -11.26 28.92
N ASN A 655 4.78 -10.23 28.76
CA ASN A 655 6.07 -10.31 28.07
C ASN A 655 7.18 -10.62 29.09
N PRO A 656 7.77 -11.83 29.11
CA PRO A 656 8.72 -12.19 30.17
C PRO A 656 9.93 -11.27 30.29
N GLN A 657 10.41 -10.75 29.17
CA GLN A 657 11.60 -9.88 29.11
C GLN A 657 11.26 -8.38 29.28
N SER A 658 9.98 -8.04 29.42
CA SER A 658 9.52 -6.64 29.43
C SER A 658 8.17 -6.53 30.12
N CYS A 659 8.14 -6.88 31.41
CA CYS A 659 6.93 -6.82 32.26
C CYS A 659 7.01 -5.77 33.37
N GLN A 660 7.96 -4.84 33.25
CA GLN A 660 8.15 -3.64 34.07
C GLN A 660 7.93 -3.88 35.56
N GLY A 661 6.96 -3.19 36.16
CA GLY A 661 6.69 -3.26 37.59
C GLY A 661 6.19 -4.61 38.08
N LEU A 662 5.90 -5.55 37.19
CA LEU A 662 5.50 -6.88 37.60
C LEU A 662 6.70 -7.76 37.95
N ALA A 663 7.85 -7.59 37.29
CA ALA A 663 9.06 -8.37 37.57
C ALA A 663 9.45 -8.37 39.07
N PRO A 664 9.55 -7.21 39.76
CA PRO A 664 9.86 -7.21 41.20
C PRO A 664 8.74 -7.76 42.09
N ARG A 665 7.51 -7.94 41.57
CA ARG A 665 6.32 -8.41 42.33
C ARG A 665 5.92 -9.84 42.00
N ALA A 666 6.61 -10.48 41.07
CA ALA A 666 6.23 -11.79 40.56
C ALA A 666 6.11 -12.85 41.66
N GLN A 667 7.00 -12.82 42.66
CA GLN A 667 6.93 -13.73 43.80
C GLN A 667 5.67 -13.52 44.66
N VAL A 668 5.23 -12.27 44.83
CA VAL A 668 4.00 -11.96 45.58
C VAL A 668 2.77 -12.50 44.84
N LEU A 669 2.74 -12.36 43.52
CA LEU A 669 1.66 -12.89 42.68
C LEU A 669 1.65 -14.43 42.67
N GLU A 670 2.81 -15.07 42.55
CA GLU A 670 2.93 -16.53 42.62
C GLU A 670 2.41 -17.06 43.97
N ASN A 671 2.81 -16.42 45.08
CA ASN A 671 2.33 -16.77 46.42
C ASN A 671 0.81 -16.57 46.59
N ALA A 672 0.22 -15.63 45.85
CA ALA A 672 -1.23 -15.42 45.79
C ALA A 672 -1.96 -16.41 44.86
N GLY A 673 -1.23 -17.31 44.19
CA GLY A 673 -1.76 -18.38 43.34
C GLY A 673 -1.82 -18.06 41.85
N TRP A 674 -1.21 -16.96 41.40
CA TRP A 674 -1.15 -16.61 39.98
C TRP A 674 -0.15 -17.47 39.21
N THR A 675 -0.60 -18.02 38.08
CA THR A 675 0.29 -18.67 37.11
C THR A 675 0.69 -17.67 36.05
N MET A 676 1.99 -17.35 35.98
CA MET A 676 2.54 -16.44 34.97
C MET A 676 2.86 -17.19 33.67
N ARG A 677 2.46 -16.62 32.55
CA ARG A 677 2.56 -17.24 31.23
C ARG A 677 3.00 -16.24 30.17
N ARG A 678 3.76 -16.73 29.19
CA ARG A 678 4.01 -15.99 27.95
C ARG A 678 2.75 -16.03 27.07
N ALA A 679 2.41 -14.90 26.47
CA ALA A 679 1.38 -14.83 25.43
C ALA A 679 1.81 -15.55 24.14
N MET A 680 0.84 -16.09 23.40
CA MET A 680 1.09 -16.75 22.12
C MET A 680 -0.04 -16.43 21.14
N SER A 681 0.28 -16.20 19.87
CA SER A 681 -0.72 -16.05 18.80
C SER A 681 -0.41 -17.00 17.64
N ASP A 682 -1.42 -17.72 17.16
CA ASP A 682 -1.32 -18.56 15.95
C ASP A 682 -1.15 -17.72 14.66
N LEU A 683 -1.27 -16.38 14.75
CA LEU A 683 -1.16 -15.45 13.61
C LEU A 683 0.22 -14.78 13.49
N HIS A 684 1.04 -14.83 14.54
CA HIS A 684 2.31 -14.09 14.60
C HIS A 684 3.51 -15.03 14.70
N GLY A 685 4.71 -14.49 14.44
CA GLY A 685 5.98 -15.19 14.61
C GLY A 685 6.34 -15.43 16.10
N PRO A 686 7.39 -16.22 16.37
CA PRO A 686 7.83 -16.56 17.73
C PRO A 686 8.32 -15.36 18.55
N ASP A 687 8.73 -14.27 17.88
CA ASP A 687 9.26 -13.05 18.51
C ASP A 687 8.17 -12.02 18.85
N ALA A 688 6.91 -12.35 18.55
CA ALA A 688 5.78 -11.46 18.77
C ALA A 688 5.56 -11.13 20.25
N ARG A 689 5.21 -9.87 20.51
CA ARG A 689 5.08 -9.33 21.87
C ARG A 689 3.63 -9.00 22.17
N LEU A 690 3.18 -9.36 23.37
CA LEU A 690 1.86 -8.98 23.82
C LEU A 690 1.78 -7.46 23.97
N HIS A 691 0.89 -6.83 23.22
CA HIS A 691 0.51 -5.44 23.48
C HIS A 691 -0.93 -5.35 23.98
N ALA A 692 -1.80 -6.29 23.59
CA ALA A 692 -3.20 -6.33 24.00
C ALA A 692 -3.41 -6.29 25.52
N LYS A 693 -4.54 -5.70 25.92
CA LYS A 693 -5.00 -5.64 27.32
C LYS A 693 -6.38 -6.27 27.41
N PHE A 694 -6.51 -7.29 28.24
CA PHE A 694 -7.76 -8.00 28.41
C PHE A 694 -7.92 -8.60 29.81
N ALA A 695 -9.18 -8.75 30.22
CA ALA A 695 -9.58 -9.45 31.43
C ALA A 695 -10.76 -10.37 31.14
N LEU A 696 -10.55 -11.67 31.25
CA LEU A 696 -11.56 -12.70 31.01
C LEU A 696 -12.00 -13.31 32.35
N LEU A 697 -13.30 -13.28 32.60
CA LEU A 697 -13.95 -13.97 33.70
C LEU A 697 -14.78 -15.12 33.13
N ALA A 698 -14.37 -16.36 33.42
CA ALA A 698 -14.90 -17.54 32.73
C ALA A 698 -15.20 -18.72 33.65
N ARG A 699 -15.95 -19.68 33.11
CA ARG A 699 -16.35 -20.93 33.76
C ARG A 699 -16.31 -22.11 32.81
N GLY A 700 -16.26 -23.31 33.40
CA GLY A 700 -16.42 -24.59 32.72
C GLY A 700 -15.09 -25.32 32.50
N ASP A 701 -15.10 -26.64 32.62
CA ASP A 701 -13.87 -27.44 32.52
C ASP A 701 -13.42 -27.71 31.08
N ARG A 702 -14.38 -27.98 30.18
CA ARG A 702 -14.10 -28.29 28.77
C ARG A 702 -14.39 -27.11 27.86
N GLN A 703 -15.62 -26.60 27.91
CA GLN A 703 -16.07 -25.44 27.17
C GLN A 703 -15.99 -24.18 28.02
N ALA A 704 -15.43 -23.12 27.46
CA ALA A 704 -15.36 -21.80 28.03
C ALA A 704 -16.69 -21.07 27.80
N SER A 705 -17.27 -20.57 28.89
CA SER A 705 -18.33 -19.56 28.84
C SER A 705 -17.99 -18.44 29.81
N GLY A 706 -18.35 -17.20 29.49
CA GLY A 706 -17.95 -16.06 30.31
C GLY A 706 -18.00 -14.74 29.55
N ARG A 707 -17.37 -13.72 30.14
CA ARG A 707 -17.28 -12.38 29.59
C ARG A 707 -15.84 -11.91 29.59
N ILE A 708 -15.52 -11.11 28.59
CA ILE A 708 -14.19 -10.54 28.41
C ILE A 708 -14.27 -9.03 28.26
N TYR A 709 -13.38 -8.35 28.97
CA TYR A 709 -12.96 -7.00 28.66
C TYR A 709 -11.78 -7.03 27.70
N LEU A 710 -11.81 -6.20 26.65
CA LEU A 710 -10.65 -5.84 25.83
C LEU A 710 -10.68 -4.33 25.57
N GLY A 711 -9.51 -3.68 25.60
CA GLY A 711 -9.43 -2.23 25.42
C GLY A 711 -8.02 -1.67 25.57
N SER A 712 -7.91 -0.35 25.57
CA SER A 712 -6.61 0.34 25.57
C SER A 712 -5.93 0.40 26.95
N GLY A 713 -6.70 0.28 28.05
CA GLY A 713 -6.20 0.47 29.40
C GLY A 713 -5.17 -0.59 29.84
N ASN A 714 -3.91 -0.17 30.02
CA ASN A 714 -2.88 -0.95 30.72
C ASN A 714 -3.36 -1.30 32.14
N LEU A 715 -3.00 -2.50 32.64
CA LEU A 715 -3.26 -2.90 34.03
C LEU A 715 -2.35 -2.12 35.01
N SER A 716 -2.61 -0.82 35.10
CA SER A 716 -1.88 0.23 35.83
C SER A 716 -2.88 1.16 36.51
N ARG A 717 -2.43 1.98 37.48
CA ARG A 717 -3.32 2.94 38.14
C ARG A 717 -3.86 3.96 37.17
N ALA A 718 -3.00 4.57 36.35
CA ALA A 718 -3.40 5.61 35.40
C ALA A 718 -4.29 5.05 34.26
N GLY A 719 -4.02 3.84 33.77
CA GLY A 719 -4.74 3.24 32.64
C GLY A 719 -5.99 2.44 33.01
N PHE A 720 -6.18 2.05 34.28
CA PHE A 720 -7.27 1.15 34.66
C PHE A 720 -8.04 1.57 35.91
N GLU A 721 -7.36 2.12 36.94
CA GLU A 721 -7.97 2.38 38.25
C GLU A 721 -8.33 3.85 38.50
N THR A 722 -7.85 4.77 37.64
CA THR A 722 -8.07 6.22 37.79
C THR A 722 -8.86 6.74 36.59
N ALA A 723 -9.93 7.49 36.85
CA ALA A 723 -10.69 8.16 35.78
C ALA A 723 -9.89 9.32 35.18
N ALA A 724 -10.14 9.67 33.92
CA ALA A 724 -9.42 10.73 33.22
C ALA A 724 -9.57 12.08 33.92
N ASN A 725 -10.80 12.43 34.34
CA ASN A 725 -11.08 13.64 35.11
C ASN A 725 -10.45 13.68 36.51
N ALA A 726 -9.90 12.56 36.99
CA ALA A 726 -9.20 12.42 38.26
C ALA A 726 -7.68 12.26 38.08
N GLY A 727 -7.15 12.56 36.88
CA GLY A 727 -5.72 12.48 36.57
C GLY A 727 -5.27 11.17 35.91
N GLY A 728 -6.21 10.27 35.57
CA GLY A 728 -5.95 9.07 34.80
C GLY A 728 -5.81 9.33 33.29
N ASN A 729 -5.54 8.28 32.53
CA ASN A 729 -5.57 8.32 31.08
C ASN A 729 -7.02 8.27 30.57
N LEU A 730 -7.27 8.87 29.40
CA LEU A 730 -8.49 8.59 28.63
C LEU A 730 -8.30 7.28 27.88
N GLU A 731 -9.07 6.27 28.27
CA GLU A 731 -9.00 4.89 27.82
C GLU A 731 -10.39 4.45 27.39
N ALA A 732 -10.47 3.47 26.48
CA ALA A 732 -11.73 2.91 26.04
C ALA A 732 -11.60 1.40 25.80
N GLY A 733 -12.72 0.71 25.89
CA GLY A 733 -12.78 -0.74 25.69
C GLY A 733 -14.20 -1.23 25.52
N VAL A 734 -14.34 -2.55 25.42
CA VAL A 734 -15.64 -3.22 25.39
C VAL A 734 -15.66 -4.39 26.36
N VAL A 735 -16.84 -4.65 26.92
CA VAL A 735 -17.11 -5.89 27.66
C VAL A 735 -18.13 -6.72 26.89
N VAL A 736 -17.73 -7.89 26.42
CA VAL A 736 -18.53 -8.76 25.54
C VAL A 736 -18.61 -10.19 26.06
N ASP A 737 -19.67 -10.90 25.69
CA ASP A 737 -19.81 -12.32 25.97
C ASP A 737 -18.87 -13.15 25.07
N LEU A 738 -18.35 -14.25 25.62
CA LEU A 738 -17.63 -15.24 24.83
C LEU A 738 -18.59 -15.94 23.85
N PRO A 739 -18.18 -16.17 22.59
CA PRO A 739 -18.91 -17.02 21.67
C PRO A 739 -19.21 -18.42 22.24
N GLU A 740 -20.36 -18.98 21.88
CA GLU A 740 -20.74 -20.32 22.30
C GLU A 740 -19.83 -21.40 21.67
N GLY A 741 -19.63 -22.51 22.40
CA GLY A 741 -18.90 -23.68 21.89
C GLY A 741 -17.37 -23.55 21.85
N LEU A 742 -16.77 -22.55 22.50
CA LEU A 742 -15.32 -22.42 22.61
C LEU A 742 -14.74 -23.45 23.58
N ASP A 743 -13.82 -24.30 23.13
CA ASP A 743 -13.06 -25.21 23.99
C ASP A 743 -11.78 -24.55 24.55
N TRP A 744 -11.35 -24.94 25.76
CA TRP A 744 -10.09 -24.46 26.35
C TRP A 744 -8.83 -24.98 25.65
N HIS A 745 -8.84 -26.23 25.20
CA HIS A 745 -7.64 -26.94 24.69
C HIS A 745 -7.72 -27.31 23.20
N GLY A 746 -8.82 -27.00 22.51
CA GLY A 746 -9.02 -27.38 21.11
C GLY A 746 -8.27 -26.49 20.12
N ARG A 747 -7.86 -27.04 18.95
CA ARG A 747 -7.30 -26.26 17.82
C ARG A 747 -8.28 -25.23 17.22
N LYS A 748 -9.58 -25.37 17.50
CA LYS A 748 -10.66 -24.42 17.19
C LYS A 748 -11.16 -23.65 18.42
N GLY A 749 -10.41 -23.70 19.53
CA GLY A 749 -10.79 -23.16 20.83
C GLY A 749 -10.44 -21.68 21.03
N ILE A 750 -10.49 -21.24 22.28
CA ILE A 750 -10.36 -19.83 22.70
C ILE A 750 -9.07 -19.15 22.23
N ARG A 751 -7.98 -19.91 22.03
CA ARG A 751 -6.68 -19.40 21.55
C ARG A 751 -6.70 -18.77 20.14
N ARG A 752 -7.77 -18.98 19.37
CA ARG A 752 -7.98 -18.28 18.09
C ARG A 752 -8.41 -16.83 18.27
N LEU A 753 -8.99 -16.50 19.41
CA LEU A 753 -9.55 -15.18 19.71
C LEU A 753 -8.69 -14.42 20.71
N LEU A 754 -7.90 -15.12 21.52
CA LEU A 754 -7.06 -14.53 22.56
C LEU A 754 -5.63 -15.06 22.52
N PRO A 755 -4.65 -14.23 22.88
CA PRO A 755 -3.24 -14.59 22.79
C PRO A 755 -2.78 -15.41 24.01
N ILE A 756 -3.40 -16.57 24.21
CA ILE A 756 -3.25 -17.40 25.41
C ILE A 756 -2.81 -18.83 25.09
N GLN A 757 -2.09 -19.43 26.04
CA GLN A 757 -1.63 -20.82 26.03
C GLN A 757 -1.63 -21.39 27.45
N PHE A 758 -1.74 -22.70 27.62
CA PHE A 758 -1.79 -23.34 28.95
C PHE A 758 -0.66 -24.34 29.20
N ASP A 759 0.23 -24.52 28.24
CA ASP A 759 1.25 -25.56 28.23
C ASP A 759 2.54 -25.10 28.93
N ASP A 760 2.89 -23.82 28.82
CA ASP A 760 4.12 -23.23 29.36
C ASP A 760 3.85 -22.23 30.49
N THR A 761 4.72 -22.25 31.50
CA THR A 761 4.71 -21.31 32.63
C THR A 761 6.06 -20.59 32.74
N VAL A 762 6.07 -19.41 33.36
CA VAL A 762 7.27 -18.59 33.52
C VAL A 762 7.53 -18.40 35.01
N ALA A 763 8.71 -18.81 35.47
CA ALA A 763 9.11 -18.62 36.86
C ALA A 763 9.38 -17.13 37.17
N PRO A 764 9.12 -16.66 38.40
CA PRO A 764 9.40 -15.27 38.81
C PRO A 764 10.82 -14.81 38.48
N SER A 765 11.82 -15.68 38.65
CA SER A 765 13.24 -15.38 38.41
C SER A 765 13.61 -15.18 36.94
N ALA A 766 12.75 -15.61 36.00
CA ALA A 766 12.95 -15.44 34.57
C ALA A 766 12.36 -14.12 34.02
N LEU A 767 11.70 -13.33 34.87
CA LEU A 767 11.05 -12.08 34.50
C LEU A 767 12.02 -10.91 34.58
N GLN A 768 11.99 -10.06 33.56
CA GLN A 768 12.75 -8.81 33.50
C GLN A 768 11.80 -7.63 33.36
N ALA A 769 12.18 -6.50 33.96
CA ALA A 769 11.41 -5.27 33.87
C ALA A 769 11.38 -4.75 32.41
N GLY A 770 12.49 -4.85 31.69
CA GLY A 770 12.64 -4.21 30.38
C GLY A 770 12.78 -2.69 30.52
N GLU A 771 12.48 -1.96 29.46
CA GLU A 771 12.52 -0.50 29.43
C GLU A 771 11.24 0.11 30.02
N ASP A 772 11.40 1.26 30.67
CA ASP A 772 10.28 2.06 31.17
C ASP A 772 9.56 2.80 30.05
N PHE A 773 8.31 3.17 30.31
CA PHE A 773 7.52 3.97 29.38
C PHE A 773 8.14 5.35 29.20
N THR A 774 8.52 5.66 27.96
CA THR A 774 8.95 7.01 27.56
C THR A 774 7.76 7.76 26.98
N ARG A 775 7.41 8.88 27.59
CA ARG A 775 6.32 9.75 27.13
C ARG A 775 6.73 10.43 25.81
N PRO A 776 5.86 10.44 24.77
CA PRO A 776 6.11 11.23 23.57
C PRO A 776 6.29 12.71 23.90
N GLU A 777 7.15 13.38 23.14
CA GLU A 777 7.34 14.82 23.25
C GLU A 777 6.05 15.55 22.81
N GLU A 778 5.52 16.34 23.74
CA GLU A 778 4.32 17.16 23.56
C GLU A 778 4.76 18.56 23.10
N PRO A 779 4.05 19.18 22.14
CA PRO A 779 4.39 20.51 21.69
C PRO A 779 4.06 21.56 22.75
N ASP A 780 4.89 22.61 22.84
CA ASP A 780 4.65 23.74 23.74
C ASP A 780 3.28 24.40 23.52
N SER A 781 2.87 24.51 22.25
CA SER A 781 1.56 25.00 21.84
C SER A 781 1.11 24.38 20.51
N PRO A 782 -0.21 24.22 20.28
CA PRO A 782 -0.73 23.89 18.94
C PRO A 782 -0.43 25.01 17.94
N PRO A 783 -0.55 24.76 16.62
CA PRO A 783 -0.45 25.83 15.64
C PRO A 783 -1.56 26.89 15.86
N PRO A 784 -1.30 28.16 15.51
CA PRO A 784 -2.27 29.25 15.68
C PRO A 784 -3.51 29.09 14.77
N VAL A 785 -3.39 28.34 13.68
CA VAL A 785 -4.47 28.02 12.74
C VAL A 785 -4.33 26.58 12.26
N SER A 786 -5.44 25.96 11.86
CA SER A 786 -5.47 24.56 11.38
C SER A 786 -5.28 24.41 9.86
N TRP A 787 -5.43 25.50 9.10
CA TRP A 787 -5.43 25.52 7.64
C TRP A 787 -5.20 26.94 7.11
N LEU A 788 -4.92 27.06 5.81
CA LEU A 788 -4.74 28.33 5.10
C LEU A 788 -5.65 28.41 3.87
N ILE A 789 -5.83 29.61 3.33
CA ILE A 789 -6.65 29.90 2.15
C ILE A 789 -5.74 30.39 1.04
N TRP A 790 -5.90 29.84 -0.17
CA TRP A 790 -5.33 30.41 -1.38
C TRP A 790 -6.45 30.95 -2.28
N HIS A 791 -6.32 32.20 -2.70
CA HIS A 791 -7.24 32.84 -3.62
C HIS A 791 -6.49 33.79 -4.55
N GLN A 792 -6.63 33.60 -5.86
CA GLN A 792 -6.08 34.49 -6.91
C GLN A 792 -4.61 34.88 -6.68
N GLY A 793 -3.76 33.91 -6.35
CA GLY A 793 -2.34 34.16 -6.15
C GLY A 793 -1.98 34.79 -4.79
N MET A 794 -2.90 34.79 -3.83
CA MET A 794 -2.69 35.27 -2.46
C MET A 794 -2.94 34.15 -1.46
N LEU A 795 -2.03 33.96 -0.51
CA LEU A 795 -2.17 33.03 0.61
C LEU A 795 -2.53 33.80 1.88
N SER A 796 -3.60 33.41 2.57
CA SER A 796 -4.08 34.05 3.81
C SER A 796 -4.40 33.01 4.90
N ALA A 797 -4.41 33.44 6.15
CA ALA A 797 -4.93 32.63 7.25
C ALA A 797 -6.43 32.92 7.46
N PRO A 798 -7.19 32.00 8.08
CA PRO A 798 -8.58 32.26 8.44
C PRO A 798 -8.70 33.38 9.49
N GLY A 799 -9.81 34.12 9.45
CA GLY A 799 -10.16 35.13 10.46
C GLY A 799 -9.24 36.36 10.50
N ASP A 800 -8.68 36.75 9.34
CA ASP A 800 -7.75 37.88 9.19
C ASP A 800 -6.49 37.80 10.07
N LEU A 801 -6.13 36.59 10.53
CA LEU A 801 -4.92 36.35 11.30
C LEU A 801 -3.67 36.44 10.41
N ALA A 802 -2.62 37.07 10.93
CA ALA A 802 -1.30 37.05 10.32
C ALA A 802 -0.48 35.92 10.94
N VAL A 803 -0.08 34.94 10.12
CA VAL A 803 0.80 33.83 10.53
C VAL A 803 2.04 33.79 9.66
N ALA A 804 3.17 33.44 10.27
CA ALA A 804 4.43 33.30 9.54
C ALA A 804 4.51 31.92 8.88
N VAL A 805 4.74 31.90 7.56
CA VAL A 805 4.84 30.72 6.71
C VAL A 805 6.20 30.68 6.02
N LEU A 806 6.66 29.48 5.67
CA LEU A 806 7.84 29.31 4.82
C LEU A 806 7.44 29.47 3.36
N GLY A 807 8.00 30.47 2.69
CA GLY A 807 7.83 30.72 1.26
C GLY A 807 8.50 29.64 0.38
N PRO A 808 8.27 29.67 -0.94
CA PRO A 808 8.86 28.71 -1.88
C PRO A 808 10.39 28.63 -1.82
N ASP A 809 11.03 29.77 -1.53
CA ASP A 809 12.49 29.91 -1.41
C ASP A 809 13.00 29.63 0.02
N GLY A 810 12.13 29.20 0.93
CA GLY A 810 12.45 28.94 2.34
C GLY A 810 12.48 30.19 3.23
N ALA A 811 12.21 31.38 2.69
CA ALA A 811 12.14 32.62 3.45
C ALA A 811 10.83 32.74 4.26
N ASP A 812 10.90 33.37 5.42
CA ASP A 812 9.72 33.66 6.24
C ASP A 812 8.86 34.74 5.57
N LEU A 813 7.59 34.42 5.35
CA LEU A 813 6.57 35.33 4.83
C LEU A 813 5.42 35.43 5.83
N ALA A 814 4.85 36.62 6.02
CA ALA A 814 3.67 36.81 6.87
C ALA A 814 2.40 36.83 6.02
N THR A 815 1.39 36.04 6.36
CA THR A 815 0.08 36.10 5.69
C THR A 815 -0.68 37.39 6.05
N PRO A 816 -1.47 37.96 5.13
CA PRO A 816 -1.62 37.57 3.73
C PRO A 816 -0.36 37.89 2.90
N CYS A 817 0.10 36.94 2.09
CA CYS A 817 1.29 37.10 1.25
C CYS A 817 1.07 36.59 -0.19
N PRO A 818 1.75 37.19 -1.19
CA PRO A 818 1.71 36.69 -2.56
C PRO A 818 2.20 35.25 -2.65
N TRP A 819 1.45 34.41 -3.36
CA TRP A 819 1.79 33.02 -3.68
C TRP A 819 1.32 32.70 -5.11
N PRO A 820 2.20 32.76 -6.12
CA PRO A 820 1.83 32.51 -7.51
C PRO A 820 1.18 31.14 -7.71
N ALA A 821 0.29 31.04 -8.70
CA ALA A 821 -0.30 29.75 -9.08
C ALA A 821 0.79 28.74 -9.51
N PRO A 822 0.58 27.43 -9.28
CA PRO A 822 -0.64 26.80 -8.75
C PRO A 822 -0.77 26.94 -7.22
N ALA A 823 -2.00 26.77 -6.73
CA ALA A 823 -2.27 26.74 -5.30
C ALA A 823 -1.45 25.61 -4.63
N PRO A 824 -0.76 25.89 -3.51
CA PRO A 824 0.01 24.88 -2.79
C PRO A 824 -0.94 23.94 -2.04
N ALA A 825 -0.68 22.63 -2.03
CA ALA A 825 -1.49 21.68 -1.26
C ALA A 825 -1.21 21.77 0.26
N ILE A 826 0.06 21.92 0.61
CA ILE A 826 0.56 21.95 1.98
C ILE A 826 1.52 23.13 2.15
N ILE A 827 1.38 23.86 3.25
CA ILE A 827 2.28 24.95 3.66
C ILE A 827 2.89 24.62 5.02
N THR A 828 4.14 25.02 5.23
CA THR A 828 4.81 24.87 6.52
C THR A 828 4.82 26.22 7.24
N LEU A 829 4.36 26.26 8.49
CA LEU A 829 4.50 27.44 9.35
C LEU A 829 5.97 27.63 9.72
N ALA A 830 6.46 28.87 9.67
CA ALA A 830 7.83 29.21 10.07
C ALA A 830 8.06 28.89 11.56
N GLN A 831 7.05 29.16 12.39
CA GLN A 831 7.07 28.80 13.80
C GLN A 831 6.54 27.38 14.01
N GLY A 832 7.28 26.56 14.75
CA GLY A 832 6.89 25.18 15.11
C GLY A 832 7.00 24.16 13.96
N GLY A 833 7.17 24.60 12.70
CA GLY A 833 7.34 23.69 11.56
C GLY A 833 6.06 22.91 11.19
N TRP A 834 4.89 23.39 11.63
CA TRP A 834 3.61 22.73 11.41
C TRP A 834 3.23 22.73 9.94
N ARG A 835 2.77 21.59 9.43
CA ARG A 835 2.38 21.41 8.03
C ARG A 835 0.86 21.50 7.92
N LEU A 836 0.36 22.53 7.26
CA LEU A 836 -1.07 22.81 7.18
C LEU A 836 -1.59 22.62 5.76
N GLN A 837 -2.82 22.12 5.68
CA GLN A 837 -3.54 22.00 4.42
C GLN A 837 -4.06 23.36 3.96
N VAL A 838 -4.13 23.53 2.65
CA VAL A 838 -4.60 24.76 2.01
C VAL A 838 -5.94 24.51 1.34
N ILE A 839 -6.81 25.51 1.40
CA ILE A 839 -8.10 25.52 0.73
C ILE A 839 -8.08 26.51 -0.43
N ALA A 840 -8.53 26.07 -1.59
CA ALA A 840 -8.79 26.90 -2.76
C ALA A 840 -10.11 26.47 -3.39
N GLU A 841 -10.85 27.42 -3.99
CA GLU A 841 -12.13 27.11 -4.66
C GLU A 841 -13.13 26.36 -3.75
N GLY A 842 -13.12 26.64 -2.44
CA GLY A 842 -14.03 26.02 -1.47
C GLY A 842 -13.62 24.61 -1.00
N VAL A 843 -12.54 24.02 -1.54
CA VAL A 843 -12.10 22.66 -1.22
C VAL A 843 -10.62 22.58 -0.81
N LEU A 844 -10.20 21.46 -0.20
CA LEU A 844 -8.79 21.17 0.04
C LEU A 844 -8.05 21.07 -1.30
N VAL A 845 -6.90 21.73 -1.39
CA VAL A 845 -6.02 21.63 -2.56
C VAL A 845 -5.38 20.25 -2.59
N ILE A 846 -5.60 19.53 -3.69
CA ILE A 846 -4.97 18.23 -3.95
C ILE A 846 -3.74 18.48 -4.84
N PRO A 847 -2.61 17.77 -4.61
CA PRO A 847 -1.49 17.79 -5.53
C PRO A 847 -1.95 17.45 -6.96
N PRO A 848 -1.49 18.20 -7.99
CA PRO A 848 -1.87 17.91 -9.36
C PRO A 848 -1.44 16.49 -9.74
N PRO A 849 -2.25 15.77 -10.55
CA PRO A 849 -1.81 14.49 -11.09
C PRO A 849 -0.54 14.68 -11.95
N PRO A 850 0.34 13.67 -12.03
CA PRO A 850 1.44 13.68 -12.99
C PRO A 850 0.89 13.77 -14.43
N GLU A 851 1.76 13.98 -15.41
CA GLU A 851 1.36 13.92 -16.82
C GLU A 851 0.67 12.58 -17.13
N MET A 852 -0.47 12.63 -17.80
CA MET A 852 -1.31 11.45 -18.05
C MET A 852 -1.43 11.18 -19.55
N THR A 853 -1.70 9.93 -19.92
CA THR A 853 -2.21 9.57 -21.26
C THR A 853 -3.73 9.42 -21.25
N VAL A 854 -4.35 9.40 -22.43
CA VAL A 854 -5.78 9.03 -22.55
C VAL A 854 -6.06 7.67 -21.90
N GLU A 855 -5.16 6.70 -22.05
CA GLU A 855 -5.31 5.38 -21.43
C GLU A 855 -5.32 5.43 -19.91
N ASP A 856 -4.54 6.32 -19.29
CA ASP A 856 -4.51 6.48 -17.83
C ASP A 856 -5.84 7.05 -17.32
N VAL A 857 -6.37 8.06 -18.02
CA VAL A 857 -7.70 8.61 -17.73
C VAL A 857 -8.76 7.51 -17.85
N LEU A 858 -8.79 6.78 -18.98
CA LEU A 858 -9.74 5.70 -19.22
C LEU A 858 -9.63 4.55 -18.21
N ALA A 859 -8.42 4.26 -17.70
CA ALA A 859 -8.21 3.24 -16.68
C ALA A 859 -8.80 3.66 -15.33
N GLY A 860 -8.78 4.95 -15.01
CA GLY A 860 -9.33 5.53 -13.78
C GLY A 860 -10.86 5.62 -13.75
N LEU A 861 -11.52 5.78 -14.92
CA LEU A 861 -12.98 5.95 -14.98
C LEU A 861 -13.76 4.79 -14.34
N GLY A 862 -13.27 3.56 -14.51
CA GLY A 862 -13.97 2.37 -14.03
C GLY A 862 -13.87 2.14 -12.51
N SER A 863 -13.09 2.93 -11.79
CA SER A 863 -12.95 2.85 -10.33
C SER A 863 -13.63 4.00 -9.59
N PHE A 864 -14.13 5.03 -10.26
CA PHE A 864 -14.82 6.12 -9.56
C PHE A 864 -16.19 5.64 -9.01
N PRO A 865 -16.58 5.98 -7.76
CA PRO A 865 -15.92 6.87 -6.80
C PRO A 865 -14.98 6.14 -5.82
N GLU A 866 -14.77 4.84 -5.98
CA GLU A 866 -13.84 4.05 -5.17
C GLU A 866 -12.44 4.67 -5.20
N PRO A 867 -11.66 4.51 -4.12
CA PRO A 867 -10.25 4.81 -4.21
C PRO A 867 -9.67 4.05 -5.40
N PRO A 868 -8.93 4.71 -6.31
CA PRO A 868 -8.22 3.99 -7.34
C PRO A 868 -7.33 2.96 -6.65
N ASP A 869 -7.32 1.71 -7.12
CA ASP A 869 -6.31 0.72 -6.77
C ASP A 869 -4.94 1.25 -7.23
N ARG A 870 -4.38 2.20 -6.48
CA ARG A 870 -2.99 2.65 -6.58
C ARG A 870 -2.01 1.60 -6.02
N ASP A 871 -2.52 0.40 -5.76
CA ASP A 871 -1.75 -0.86 -5.74
C ASP A 871 -1.02 -1.13 -7.08
N ARG A 872 -1.16 -0.24 -8.07
CA ARG A 872 -0.24 -0.14 -9.20
C ARG A 872 0.81 0.95 -8.97
N PRO A 873 2.09 0.56 -8.78
CA PRO A 873 3.18 1.41 -9.22
C PRO A 873 3.02 1.69 -10.72
N GLU A 874 3.03 2.96 -11.13
CA GLU A 874 3.16 3.35 -12.54
C GLU A 874 4.52 2.94 -13.14
N ASP A 875 5.49 2.55 -12.30
CA ASP A 875 6.72 1.90 -12.74
C ASP A 875 6.64 0.37 -12.55
N GLY A 876 5.85 -0.31 -13.38
CA GLY A 876 6.15 -1.72 -13.63
C GLY A 876 7.56 -1.85 -14.23
N PRO A 877 8.39 -2.84 -13.85
CA PRO A 877 9.63 -3.08 -14.57
C PRO A 877 9.31 -3.37 -16.05
N GLU A 878 10.01 -2.64 -16.93
CA GLU A 878 10.09 -2.77 -18.40
C GLU A 878 8.79 -3.20 -19.13
N GLY A 879 7.98 -2.22 -19.57
CA GLY A 879 6.89 -2.53 -20.50
C GLY A 879 6.06 -1.38 -21.07
N GLY A 880 6.45 -0.12 -20.87
CA GLY A 880 5.67 1.02 -21.36
C GLY A 880 6.56 2.17 -21.82
N GLU A 881 7.16 2.05 -23.00
CA GLU A 881 7.44 3.16 -23.92
C GLU A 881 7.87 2.60 -25.28
N ALA A 882 7.58 3.36 -26.34
CA ALA A 882 7.57 2.89 -27.72
C ALA A 882 8.93 2.37 -28.22
N MET A 883 8.95 1.12 -28.72
CA MET A 883 9.91 0.77 -29.77
C MET A 883 9.45 1.46 -31.05
N ALA A 884 10.23 2.46 -31.49
CA ALA A 884 10.15 2.93 -32.87
C ALA A 884 10.75 1.84 -33.77
N ASP A 885 9.90 1.10 -34.48
CA ASP A 885 10.28 0.44 -35.72
C ASP A 885 9.29 0.83 -36.82
N ALA A 886 9.85 1.38 -37.88
CA ALA A 886 9.16 1.76 -39.10
C ALA A 886 8.98 0.55 -40.04
N ALA A 887 7.93 0.62 -40.87
CA ALA A 887 7.54 -0.23 -42.01
C ALA A 887 7.00 -1.65 -41.64
N ASP A 888 5.88 -2.17 -42.14
CA ASP A 888 5.05 -1.88 -43.31
C ASP A 888 3.57 -2.24 -43.03
N ALA A 889 2.69 -1.25 -43.13
CA ALA A 889 1.27 -1.36 -43.49
C ALA A 889 0.77 0.08 -43.75
N PRO A 890 -0.15 0.33 -44.69
CA PRO A 890 -0.70 1.67 -44.85
C PRO A 890 -1.50 2.01 -43.59
N GLY A 891 -0.85 2.75 -42.69
CA GLY A 891 -1.49 3.32 -41.51
C GLY A 891 -2.63 4.22 -41.97
N ALA A 892 -3.79 4.10 -41.31
CA ALA A 892 -4.86 5.08 -41.50
C ALA A 892 -4.26 6.50 -41.37
N PRO A 893 -4.69 7.46 -42.20
CA PRO A 893 -4.10 8.79 -42.20
C PRO A 893 -4.12 9.38 -40.77
N PRO A 894 -3.09 10.17 -40.37
CA PRO A 894 -2.95 10.70 -39.01
C PRO A 894 -4.23 11.36 -38.45
N ALA A 895 -5.02 11.99 -39.32
CA ALA A 895 -6.33 12.57 -38.99
C ALA A 895 -7.35 11.54 -38.48
N THR A 896 -7.45 10.37 -39.10
CA THR A 896 -8.38 9.30 -38.70
C THR A 896 -8.02 8.73 -37.32
N TYR A 897 -6.74 8.71 -36.97
CA TYR A 897 -6.27 8.26 -35.67
C TYR A 897 -6.61 9.28 -34.56
N ALA A 898 -6.35 10.58 -34.79
CA ALA A 898 -6.66 11.64 -33.83
C ALA A 898 -8.16 11.75 -33.51
N ILE A 899 -9.02 11.71 -34.54
CA ILE A 899 -10.48 11.73 -34.35
C ILE A 899 -10.95 10.49 -33.57
N ARG A 900 -10.52 9.28 -33.96
CA ARG A 900 -10.91 8.05 -33.26
C ARG A 900 -10.48 8.05 -31.80
N ARG A 901 -9.28 8.56 -31.51
CA ARG A 901 -8.75 8.64 -30.14
C ARG A 901 -9.56 9.62 -29.29
N MET A 902 -9.84 10.83 -29.79
CA MET A 902 -10.68 11.81 -29.09
C MET A 902 -12.12 11.32 -28.90
N MET A 903 -12.75 10.79 -29.94
CA MET A 903 -14.11 10.25 -29.82
C MET A 903 -14.16 9.06 -28.85
N GLY A 904 -13.15 8.19 -28.86
CA GLY A 904 -13.03 7.09 -27.90
C GLY A 904 -12.94 7.58 -26.45
N LEU A 905 -12.22 8.68 -26.20
CA LEU A 905 -12.20 9.32 -24.88
C LEU A 905 -13.58 9.87 -24.50
N LEU A 906 -14.19 10.68 -25.36
CA LEU A 906 -15.48 11.34 -25.07
C LEU A 906 -16.63 10.35 -24.86
N VAL A 907 -16.71 9.28 -25.65
CA VAL A 907 -17.73 8.25 -25.48
C VAL A 907 -17.61 7.61 -24.09
N ARG A 908 -16.40 7.26 -23.67
CA ARG A 908 -16.18 6.59 -22.37
C ARG A 908 -16.42 7.53 -21.20
N LEU A 909 -16.06 8.80 -21.35
CA LEU A 909 -16.41 9.85 -20.40
C LEU A 909 -17.92 10.00 -20.28
N GLY A 910 -18.64 10.13 -21.40
CA GLY A 910 -20.10 10.24 -21.41
C GLY A 910 -20.81 9.02 -20.83
N GLU A 911 -20.37 7.80 -21.18
CA GLU A 911 -20.89 6.54 -20.61
C GLU A 911 -20.71 6.48 -19.10
N THR A 912 -19.57 6.94 -18.60
CA THR A 912 -19.28 6.95 -17.15
C THR A 912 -20.09 8.05 -16.45
N GLN A 913 -20.10 9.25 -17.04
CA GLN A 913 -20.76 10.44 -16.51
C GLN A 913 -22.26 10.23 -16.29
N ALA A 914 -22.95 9.57 -17.22
CA ALA A 914 -24.38 9.26 -17.10
C ALA A 914 -24.71 8.34 -15.90
N GLY A 915 -23.73 7.58 -15.40
CA GLY A 915 -23.89 6.67 -14.27
C GLY A 915 -23.43 7.23 -12.93
N ILE A 916 -22.96 8.48 -12.87
CA ILE A 916 -22.45 9.11 -11.65
C ILE A 916 -23.61 9.44 -10.70
N ASP A 917 -23.44 9.11 -9.43
CA ASP A 917 -24.37 9.52 -8.37
C ASP A 917 -24.31 11.06 -8.21
N PRO A 918 -25.45 11.78 -8.15
CA PRO A 918 -25.45 13.24 -8.01
C PRO A 918 -24.60 13.75 -6.82
N ARG A 919 -24.47 12.95 -5.76
CA ARG A 919 -23.66 13.27 -4.58
C ARG A 919 -22.16 13.27 -4.84
N ASP A 920 -21.72 12.62 -5.92
CA ASP A 920 -20.31 12.59 -6.35
C ASP A 920 -20.04 13.55 -7.53
N TRP A 921 -21.05 14.30 -8.00
CA TRP A 921 -20.97 15.12 -9.21
C TRP A 921 -19.91 16.23 -9.14
N GLN A 922 -19.82 16.91 -8.01
CA GLN A 922 -18.84 17.98 -7.77
C GLN A 922 -17.40 17.42 -7.84
N ARG A 923 -17.17 16.29 -7.17
CA ARG A 923 -15.89 15.56 -7.22
C ARG A 923 -15.59 15.10 -8.64
N TRP A 924 -16.56 14.55 -9.35
CA TRP A 924 -16.42 14.13 -10.74
C TRP A 924 -15.96 15.28 -11.64
N CYS A 925 -16.62 16.44 -11.59
CA CYS A 925 -16.23 17.60 -12.41
C CYS A 925 -14.81 18.08 -12.09
N ARG A 926 -14.40 18.06 -10.82
CA ARG A 926 -13.03 18.41 -10.41
C ARG A 926 -11.99 17.42 -10.93
N GLU A 927 -12.19 16.13 -10.71
CA GLU A 927 -11.26 15.09 -11.16
C GLU A 927 -11.20 15.04 -12.69
N LEU A 928 -12.35 15.23 -13.37
CA LEU A 928 -12.42 15.36 -14.83
C LEU A 928 -11.55 16.52 -15.32
N ARG A 929 -11.69 17.72 -14.74
CA ARG A 929 -10.85 18.88 -15.06
C ARG A 929 -9.37 18.55 -14.88
N GLN A 930 -9.00 18.02 -13.71
CA GLN A 930 -7.59 17.74 -13.39
C GLN A 930 -6.98 16.70 -14.33
N ASN A 931 -7.68 15.59 -14.54
CA ASN A 931 -7.19 14.47 -15.36
C ASN A 931 -7.09 14.87 -16.84
N LEU A 932 -8.07 15.62 -17.37
CA LEU A 932 -8.02 16.07 -18.76
C LEU A 932 -7.00 17.19 -18.99
N CYS A 933 -6.78 18.10 -18.04
CA CYS A 933 -5.66 19.04 -18.13
C CYS A 933 -4.31 18.29 -18.16
N ALA A 934 -4.18 17.21 -17.40
CA ALA A 934 -2.92 16.45 -17.29
C ALA A 934 -2.53 15.67 -18.57
N ILE A 935 -3.46 15.44 -19.51
CA ILE A 935 -3.11 14.79 -20.78
C ILE A 935 -2.45 15.74 -21.79
N ALA A 936 -2.50 17.06 -21.53
CA ALA A 936 -2.08 18.06 -22.49
C ALA A 936 -0.64 17.82 -22.99
N ALA A 937 0.29 17.49 -22.10
CA ALA A 937 1.69 17.25 -22.46
C ALA A 937 1.89 16.02 -23.37
N GLN A 938 1.19 14.91 -23.08
CA GLN A 938 1.42 13.62 -23.74
C GLN A 938 0.60 13.43 -25.03
N GLU A 939 -0.53 14.14 -25.17
CA GLU A 939 -1.49 13.93 -26.27
C GLU A 939 -1.41 15.00 -27.37
N GLN A 940 -0.24 15.61 -27.57
CA GLN A 940 -0.04 16.73 -28.49
C GLN A 940 -0.43 16.41 -29.94
N ALA A 941 -0.24 15.17 -30.40
CA ALA A 941 -0.64 14.76 -31.75
C ALA A 941 -2.17 14.77 -31.93
N MET A 942 -2.91 14.30 -30.93
CA MET A 942 -4.38 14.30 -30.94
C MET A 942 -4.90 15.74 -30.81
N LEU A 943 -4.40 16.49 -29.83
CA LEU A 943 -4.86 17.86 -29.56
C LEU A 943 -4.47 18.82 -30.69
N GLY A 944 -3.28 18.66 -31.27
CA GLY A 944 -2.80 19.47 -32.40
C GLY A 944 -3.67 19.36 -33.65
N PHE A 945 -4.30 18.20 -33.88
CA PHE A 945 -5.27 18.03 -34.95
C PHE A 945 -6.49 18.94 -34.76
N PHE A 946 -7.11 18.92 -33.57
CA PHE A 946 -8.30 19.74 -33.28
C PHE A 946 -8.00 21.24 -33.25
N ARG A 947 -6.81 21.63 -32.77
CA ARG A 947 -6.34 23.01 -32.87
C ARG A 947 -6.22 23.48 -34.32
N SER A 948 -5.64 22.63 -35.18
CA SER A 948 -5.49 22.94 -36.61
C SER A 948 -6.84 22.96 -37.34
N ALA A 949 -7.78 22.13 -36.90
CA ALA A 949 -9.15 22.10 -37.43
C ALA A 949 -10.02 23.26 -36.92
N GLY A 950 -9.60 23.97 -35.88
CA GLY A 950 -10.36 25.08 -35.29
C GLY A 950 -11.68 24.63 -34.65
N ALA A 951 -11.72 23.44 -34.04
CA ALA A 951 -12.95 22.87 -33.46
C ALA A 951 -12.73 22.32 -32.06
N ASN A 952 -13.62 22.67 -31.13
CA ASN A 952 -13.61 22.18 -29.75
C ASN A 952 -14.55 20.97 -29.58
N PRO A 953 -14.03 19.76 -29.29
CA PRO A 953 -14.85 18.56 -29.20
C PRO A 953 -15.47 18.34 -27.81
N LEU A 954 -15.03 19.05 -26.76
CA LEU A 954 -15.46 18.85 -25.36
C LEU A 954 -16.95 19.12 -25.07
N PRO A 955 -17.63 20.11 -25.69
CA PRO A 955 -18.97 20.51 -25.29
C PRO A 955 -20.06 19.42 -25.38
N VAL A 956 -19.83 18.33 -26.12
CA VAL A 956 -20.76 17.18 -26.14
C VAL A 956 -20.97 16.58 -24.75
N LEU A 957 -19.97 16.64 -23.86
CA LEU A 957 -20.09 16.10 -22.52
C LEU A 957 -21.16 16.82 -21.68
N ALA A 958 -21.52 18.05 -22.03
CA ALA A 958 -22.61 18.78 -21.38
C ALA A 958 -24.01 18.43 -21.92
N ASP A 959 -24.13 17.50 -22.89
CA ASP A 959 -25.43 17.00 -23.33
C ASP A 959 -26.19 16.39 -22.14
N PRO A 960 -27.43 16.80 -21.86
CA PRO A 960 -28.20 16.28 -20.72
C PRO A 960 -28.35 14.75 -20.71
N ARG A 961 -28.29 14.09 -21.88
CA ARG A 961 -28.36 12.62 -21.99
C ARG A 961 -27.10 11.91 -21.49
N LEU A 962 -25.99 12.64 -21.36
CA LEU A 962 -24.71 12.15 -20.85
C LEU A 962 -24.48 12.58 -19.39
N CYS A 963 -25.42 13.28 -18.77
CA CYS A 963 -25.34 13.75 -17.39
C CYS A 963 -26.38 13.02 -16.52
N PRO A 964 -26.11 12.81 -15.22
CA PRO A 964 -27.10 12.25 -14.32
C PRO A 964 -28.19 13.26 -13.99
N ASP A 965 -29.39 12.78 -13.64
CA ASP A 965 -30.49 13.64 -13.23
C ASP A 965 -30.12 14.46 -11.98
N GLY A 966 -30.32 15.77 -12.02
CA GLY A 966 -29.97 16.70 -10.94
C GLY A 966 -28.50 17.16 -10.93
N ALA A 967 -27.72 16.84 -11.96
CA ALA A 967 -26.38 17.38 -12.16
C ALA A 967 -26.37 18.91 -12.28
N ASP A 968 -25.43 19.56 -11.59
CA ASP A 968 -25.13 20.97 -11.80
C ASP A 968 -24.24 21.13 -13.03
N LEU A 969 -24.86 21.47 -14.17
CA LEU A 969 -24.15 21.64 -15.44
C LEU A 969 -23.17 22.81 -15.42
N ALA A 970 -23.37 23.83 -14.56
CA ALA A 970 -22.47 24.97 -14.48
C ALA A 970 -21.06 24.55 -14.00
N LEU A 971 -20.98 23.54 -13.12
CA LEU A 971 -19.71 22.96 -12.68
C LEU A 971 -18.98 22.22 -13.80
N LEU A 972 -19.74 21.48 -14.62
CA LEU A 972 -19.19 20.78 -15.78
C LEU A 972 -18.72 21.78 -16.83
N ASP A 973 -19.51 22.80 -17.14
CA ASP A 973 -19.14 23.85 -18.09
C ASP A 973 -17.86 24.58 -17.68
N ALA A 974 -17.73 24.94 -16.39
CA ALA A 974 -16.52 25.55 -15.86
C ALA A 974 -15.31 24.60 -15.95
N ALA A 975 -15.49 23.31 -15.67
CA ALA A 975 -14.45 22.30 -15.83
C ALA A 975 -14.01 22.17 -17.29
N LEU A 976 -14.95 22.05 -18.23
CA LEU A 976 -14.68 21.92 -19.66
C LEU A 976 -14.02 23.18 -20.24
N ALA A 977 -14.40 24.37 -19.79
CA ALA A 977 -13.76 25.63 -20.18
C ALA A 977 -12.28 25.68 -19.74
N ALA A 978 -11.98 25.26 -18.51
CA ALA A 978 -10.61 25.18 -18.02
C ALA A 978 -9.77 24.16 -18.80
N VAL A 979 -10.36 23.01 -19.18
CA VAL A 979 -9.71 22.01 -20.02
C VAL A 979 -9.48 22.55 -21.44
N ALA A 980 -10.46 23.24 -22.02
CA ALA A 980 -10.33 23.85 -23.34
C ALA A 980 -9.17 24.86 -23.38
N ALA A 981 -9.05 25.71 -22.35
CA ALA A 981 -7.92 26.63 -22.21
C ALA A 981 -6.58 25.87 -22.09
N ALA A 982 -6.52 24.82 -21.25
CA ALA A 982 -5.31 23.99 -21.12
C ALA A 982 -4.93 23.27 -22.43
N TRP A 983 -5.90 22.98 -23.29
CA TRP A 983 -5.69 22.34 -24.60
C TRP A 983 -5.44 23.35 -25.73
N ASN A 984 -5.54 24.67 -25.45
CA ASN A 984 -5.56 25.79 -26.40
C ASN A 984 -6.67 25.63 -27.46
N LEU A 985 -7.90 25.38 -27.00
CA LEU A 985 -9.13 25.19 -27.80
C LEU A 985 -10.28 26.10 -27.32
N ASP A 986 -10.05 26.96 -26.34
CA ASP A 986 -11.02 27.87 -25.74
C ASP A 986 -11.59 28.90 -26.74
N ASP A 987 -10.79 29.32 -27.71
CA ASP A 987 -11.24 30.21 -28.81
C ASP A 987 -11.92 29.45 -29.98
N CYS A 988 -11.99 28.11 -29.94
CA CYS A 988 -12.58 27.31 -31.02
C CYS A 988 -14.08 27.08 -30.79
N PRO A 989 -14.94 27.18 -31.83
CA PRO A 989 -16.36 26.83 -31.73
C PRO A 989 -16.53 25.33 -31.42
N SER A 990 -17.67 24.98 -30.80
CA SER A 990 -18.03 23.58 -30.54
C SER A 990 -18.18 22.80 -31.85
N LEU A 991 -17.61 21.59 -31.89
CA LEU A 991 -17.74 20.63 -32.98
C LEU A 991 -19.20 20.19 -33.23
N TRP A 992 -20.09 20.46 -32.26
CA TRP A 992 -21.44 19.92 -32.19
C TRP A 992 -22.52 20.97 -32.42
N ILE A 993 -22.13 22.20 -32.81
CA ILE A 993 -23.10 23.22 -33.23
C ILE A 993 -23.72 22.74 -34.55
N GLU A 994 -25.03 22.53 -34.55
CA GLU A 994 -25.78 22.45 -35.82
C GLU A 994 -25.58 23.78 -36.54
N GLU A 995 -25.10 23.74 -37.79
CA GLU A 995 -25.14 24.92 -38.66
C GLU A 995 -26.57 25.45 -38.63
N ALA A 996 -26.78 26.60 -37.97
CA ALA A 996 -27.98 27.38 -38.16
C ALA A 996 -27.97 27.83 -39.63
N ALA A 997 -28.65 27.04 -40.47
CA ALA A 997 -29.08 27.44 -41.79
C ALA A 997 -30.40 28.21 -41.70
#